data_AF-Q10YP3-F1
#
_entry.id   AF-Q10YP3-F1
#
_cell.length_a   1.000
_cell.length_b   1.000
_cell.length_c   1.000
_cell.angle_alpha   90.00
_cell.angle_beta   90.00
_cell.angle_gamma   90.00
#
_symmetry.space_group_name_H-M   'P 1'
#
loop_
_entity.id
_entity.type
_entity.pdbx_description
1 polymer ?
#
loop_
_entity_poly.entity_id
_entity_poly.type
_entity_poly.pdbx_seq_one_letter_code
_entity_poly.pdbx_strand_id
1 'polypeptide(L)'
;MIIPSQISTPKEAKPSKLEGIKENSNLLREPLASQLLEDTNHFTEEAVQILKFHGSYQQHNRDNRIKGQEKDYQMMLRTRNPGGFIPPQLFLTLNKLSNEYGNGTLRVTTRQGFQLHGVLKKNLKKVISSIIKSMGSTLGACGDINRNVMSPPAPYKNRPEYEYAKDYANKIADLLTPQTGAYYEIWLDGEKVISAQEASEVKVARLRNGNGTIFPNSEEPIYGTHYMPRKFKCAVTVPGDNSIDLYTQDVSLVVITNEVGELEGFNVLAGGGLGRTHRKEETFPCLAQEIGYVTKEDIFDFMKAIVATQRDYGDRSNRRHARMKYLLHDWGVEKFKAKLIEYFGKSIAPFKPLPEWKYLDFLGWHEQGDGRLFLGISVENGRVKDEDSFQLKTALRKIVDLFKLPMLLTANHNIILYEIKPQQQQAVEQILNKHGISTEKNIDPLVRYSMACPALPTCGLAITESERTLPGILGQIRLLLDKVGLGQEHFVVRMTGCPNGCARPYMAELGFVGSAADSYQIWLGGSPNQTRLAKPYIDKLHINNLEAELERIFIYFKQQRQPDESFGDFCNRVGIEAIRKFVTNYQSSFSMNTDINNSSLTSINSEKNIPIVTDVTETTPDTKSQEESTSKNLENNQEVIPMNSPVTQSTNMTQTTTTSTTISEAQPLSTHQTPKTPTFSSDTNTTISTPSTLGKQEGQPTVETTPSTSVQQEDKLTVETTSGQQEGQTTVEPTIPSTSGQQEGQTTVEPTIPSTSGQQEGQPTGEPTIPSTLGKQEGQPTVETTIPNLDKQEAQPNRESTISDNLDKQEAQPTSESTISANLDQQEAQPIGQLESSPDKPKDTSKMRHRVSVRDEIYTKLKEESKRQGKPVVQLATEAIAEYLEKIRKNESLTTTNETNF
;
A
#
# COMPACT_ATOMS: atom_id res chain seq x y z
N MET A 1 24.08 -32.03 -43.13
CA MET A 1 23.60 -32.37 -41.77
C MET A 1 24.48 -31.65 -40.77
N ILE A 2 23.90 -31.06 -39.71
CA ILE A 2 24.63 -30.50 -38.57
C ILE A 2 24.03 -31.16 -37.32
N ILE A 3 24.87 -31.64 -36.42
CA ILE A 3 24.44 -32.36 -35.21
C ILE A 3 23.84 -31.34 -34.22
N PRO A 4 22.65 -31.57 -33.64
CA PRO A 4 22.12 -30.71 -32.59
C PRO A 4 23.07 -30.70 -31.39
N SER A 5 23.56 -29.52 -31.02
CA SER A 5 24.30 -29.36 -29.77
C SER A 5 23.40 -29.71 -28.59
N GLN A 6 23.95 -30.46 -27.62
CA GLN A 6 23.20 -30.88 -26.44
C GLN A 6 22.64 -29.66 -25.70
N ILE A 7 21.31 -29.52 -25.67
CA ILE A 7 20.63 -28.57 -24.81
C ILE A 7 20.91 -29.03 -23.38
N SER A 8 21.79 -28.32 -22.66
CA SER A 8 21.99 -28.58 -21.25
C SER A 8 20.69 -28.25 -20.51
N THR A 9 20.14 -29.24 -19.80
CA THR A 9 18.99 -29.03 -18.94
C THR A 9 19.33 -27.94 -17.92
N PRO A 10 18.51 -26.88 -17.79
CA PRO A 10 18.76 -25.82 -16.81
C PRO A 10 18.86 -26.42 -15.41
N LYS A 11 20.06 -26.34 -14.82
CA LYS A 11 20.34 -26.90 -13.50
C LYS A 11 19.41 -26.25 -12.48
N GLU A 12 18.57 -27.04 -11.83
CA GLU A 12 17.47 -26.54 -11.00
C GLU A 12 17.93 -25.46 -10.00
N ALA A 13 17.29 -24.30 -10.07
CA ALA A 13 17.70 -23.14 -9.29
C ALA A 13 17.33 -23.35 -7.82
N LYS A 14 18.35 -23.52 -6.95
CA LYS A 14 18.15 -23.79 -5.53
C LYS A 14 17.16 -22.77 -4.89
N PRO A 15 16.10 -23.23 -4.20
CA PRO A 15 15.16 -22.35 -3.52
C PRO A 15 15.84 -21.38 -2.54
N SER A 16 15.25 -20.21 -2.36
CA SER A 16 15.76 -19.20 -1.42
C SER A 16 15.66 -19.66 0.03
N LYS A 17 16.49 -19.12 0.94
CA LYS A 17 16.50 -19.50 2.37
C LYS A 17 15.10 -19.44 3.03
N LEU A 18 14.22 -18.55 2.58
CA LEU A 18 12.87 -18.46 3.15
C LEU A 18 11.99 -19.67 2.82
N GLU A 19 12.22 -20.37 1.72
CA GLU A 19 11.40 -21.54 1.39
C GLU A 19 11.63 -22.64 2.43
N GLY A 20 12.89 -22.95 2.74
CA GLY A 20 13.25 -23.87 3.83
C GLY A 20 12.84 -23.37 5.23
N ILE A 21 12.81 -22.05 5.48
CA ILE A 21 12.27 -21.51 6.75
C ILE A 21 10.76 -21.73 6.84
N LYS A 22 10.00 -21.61 5.74
CA LYS A 22 8.55 -21.95 5.72
C LYS A 22 8.34 -23.45 5.89
N GLU A 23 9.12 -24.27 5.18
CA GLU A 23 9.09 -25.73 5.25
C GLU A 23 9.28 -26.25 6.68
N ASN A 24 10.33 -25.80 7.36
CA ASN A 24 10.66 -26.22 8.73
C ASN A 24 9.83 -25.49 9.82
N SER A 25 8.88 -24.62 9.46
CA SER A 25 8.11 -23.85 10.43
C SER A 25 6.93 -24.58 11.08
N ASN A 26 6.68 -25.85 10.73
CA ASN A 26 5.47 -26.58 11.14
C ASN A 26 4.19 -25.75 10.86
N LEU A 27 4.06 -25.28 9.60
CA LEU A 27 3.00 -24.39 9.13
C LEU A 27 2.89 -23.11 9.97
N LEU A 28 3.99 -22.34 9.98
CA LEU A 28 4.15 -21.03 10.61
C LEU A 28 4.19 -21.02 12.15
N ARG A 29 4.29 -22.17 12.81
CA ARG A 29 4.42 -22.24 14.27
C ARG A 29 5.82 -21.85 14.74
N GLU A 30 6.86 -22.45 14.19
CA GLU A 30 8.24 -22.34 14.68
C GLU A 30 9.22 -21.63 13.71
N PRO A 31 10.36 -21.07 14.19
CA PRO A 31 10.78 -20.94 15.60
C PRO A 31 10.11 -19.75 16.33
N LEU A 32 8.97 -19.25 15.83
CA LEU A 32 8.27 -18.10 16.40
C LEU A 32 7.62 -18.42 17.76
N ALA A 33 6.93 -19.55 17.88
CA ALA A 33 6.21 -19.92 19.11
C ALA A 33 7.18 -20.12 20.28
N SER A 34 8.26 -20.89 20.09
CA SER A 34 9.31 -21.06 21.07
C SER A 34 9.98 -19.74 21.45
N GLN A 35 10.42 -18.93 20.47
CA GLN A 35 11.10 -17.65 20.75
C GLN A 35 10.19 -16.59 21.37
N LEU A 36 8.86 -16.69 21.25
CA LEU A 36 7.93 -15.78 21.92
C LEU A 36 7.97 -15.90 23.44
N LEU A 37 8.38 -17.07 23.96
CA LEU A 37 8.50 -17.35 25.39
C LEU A 37 9.85 -16.93 26.00
N GLU A 38 10.87 -16.71 25.18
CA GLU A 38 12.20 -16.27 25.64
C GLU A 38 12.18 -14.82 26.18
N ASP A 39 12.87 -14.57 27.30
CA ASP A 39 13.13 -13.21 27.81
C ASP A 39 14.26 -12.52 27.02
N THR A 40 14.00 -12.33 25.74
CA THR A 40 14.81 -11.56 24.80
C THR A 40 13.96 -10.42 24.25
N ASN A 41 14.55 -9.26 23.96
CA ASN A 41 13.84 -8.10 23.42
C ASN A 41 13.52 -8.24 21.91
N HIS A 42 14.11 -9.23 21.23
CA HIS A 42 14.01 -9.46 19.80
C HIS A 42 13.94 -10.95 19.43
N PHE A 43 13.49 -11.23 18.21
CA PHE A 43 13.45 -12.55 17.56
C PHE A 43 14.65 -12.73 16.62
N THR A 44 15.08 -13.98 16.38
CA THR A 44 16.13 -14.30 15.40
C THR A 44 15.67 -14.04 13.97
N GLU A 45 16.60 -14.00 13.00
CA GLU A 45 16.26 -13.70 11.59
C GLU A 45 15.16 -14.59 11.00
N GLU A 46 15.00 -15.82 11.50
CA GLU A 46 14.11 -16.86 10.97
C GLU A 46 12.71 -16.75 11.57
N ALA A 47 12.61 -16.64 12.91
CA ALA A 47 11.36 -16.26 13.59
C ALA A 47 10.84 -14.90 13.06
N VAL A 48 11.74 -13.95 12.79
CA VAL A 48 11.39 -12.67 12.12
C VAL A 48 10.76 -12.86 10.75
N GLN A 49 10.95 -13.98 10.03
CA GLN A 49 10.21 -14.26 8.80
C GLN A 49 8.79 -14.79 9.07
N ILE A 50 8.66 -15.70 10.03
CA ILE A 50 7.39 -16.34 10.41
C ILE A 50 6.45 -15.35 11.11
N LEU A 51 7.00 -14.46 11.94
CA LEU A 51 6.34 -13.29 12.54
C LEU A 51 5.57 -12.44 11.51
N LYS A 52 6.06 -12.39 10.26
CA LYS A 52 5.41 -11.63 9.18
C LYS A 52 4.10 -12.26 8.74
N PHE A 53 3.91 -13.58 8.78
CA PHE A 53 2.62 -14.17 8.42
C PHE A 53 1.54 -13.83 9.46
N HIS A 54 1.95 -13.64 10.72
CA HIS A 54 1.14 -13.15 11.83
C HIS A 54 0.93 -11.62 11.82
N GLY A 55 1.27 -10.95 10.72
CA GLY A 55 1.01 -9.51 10.52
C GLY A 55 2.04 -8.55 11.12
N SER A 56 3.03 -9.04 11.86
CA SER A 56 4.01 -8.22 12.58
C SER A 56 5.35 -8.12 11.84
N TYR A 57 6.10 -7.05 12.07
CA TYR A 57 7.51 -6.93 11.71
C TYR A 57 8.32 -6.45 12.90
N GLN A 58 9.43 -7.14 13.15
CA GLN A 58 10.53 -6.57 13.93
C GLN A 58 11.15 -5.39 13.18
N GLN A 59 11.30 -4.30 13.90
CA GLN A 59 11.91 -3.04 13.52
C GLN A 59 12.92 -2.63 14.60
N HIS A 60 13.57 -1.50 14.40
CA HIS A 60 14.22 -0.75 15.48
C HIS A 60 14.07 0.74 15.20
N ASN A 61 14.13 1.58 16.23
CA ASN A 61 14.27 3.01 16.00
C ASN A 61 15.67 3.29 15.43
N ARG A 62 15.74 3.88 14.23
CA ARG A 62 17.00 4.21 13.56
C ARG A 62 17.58 5.56 13.98
N ASP A 63 16.79 6.44 14.58
CA ASP A 63 17.29 7.70 15.15
C ASP A 63 18.09 7.40 16.44
N ASN A 64 17.61 6.46 17.26
CA ASN A 64 18.26 5.98 18.49
C ASN A 64 19.52 5.10 18.23
N ARG A 65 20.05 5.04 17.01
CA ARG A 65 21.03 4.02 16.61
C ARG A 65 22.49 4.43 16.93
N ILE A 66 22.93 4.14 18.14
CA ILE A 66 24.33 4.28 18.55
C ILE A 66 25.17 3.08 18.08
N LYS A 67 26.40 3.32 17.62
CA LYS A 67 27.32 2.27 17.12
C LYS A 67 27.90 1.48 18.30
N GLY A 68 27.67 0.16 18.32
CA GLY A 68 28.23 -0.76 19.32
C GLY A 68 27.29 -1.06 20.49
N GLN A 69 26.19 -0.32 20.63
CA GLN A 69 25.08 -0.67 21.52
C GLN A 69 24.11 -1.64 20.84
N GLU A 70 23.23 -2.25 21.63
CA GLU A 70 22.08 -2.97 21.09
C GLU A 70 21.13 -2.01 20.34
N LYS A 71 20.29 -2.56 19.45
CA LYS A 71 19.27 -1.76 18.76
C LYS A 71 18.05 -1.60 19.67
N ASP A 72 17.44 -0.42 19.64
CA ASP A 72 16.11 -0.14 20.19
C ASP A 72 15.04 -0.94 19.42
N TYR A 73 14.91 -2.23 19.74
CA TYR A 73 14.05 -3.18 19.05
C TYR A 73 12.58 -3.01 19.44
N GLN A 74 11.74 -2.92 18.41
CA GLN A 74 10.29 -2.76 18.54
C GLN A 74 9.57 -3.50 17.42
N MET A 75 8.30 -3.84 17.64
CA MET A 75 7.44 -4.52 16.70
C MET A 75 6.40 -3.55 16.14
N MET A 76 6.18 -3.60 14.84
CA MET A 76 5.02 -2.99 14.20
C MET A 76 4.03 -4.08 13.78
N LEU A 77 2.78 -3.91 14.20
CA LEU A 77 1.67 -4.75 13.81
C LEU A 77 0.89 -4.07 12.68
N ARG A 78 0.41 -4.84 11.71
CA ARG A 78 -0.57 -4.39 10.72
C ARG A 78 -1.86 -5.21 10.84
N THR A 79 -3.00 -4.54 10.81
CA THR A 79 -4.32 -5.19 10.78
C THR A 79 -4.72 -5.65 9.37
N ARG A 80 -5.65 -6.61 9.32
CA ARG A 80 -6.33 -7.08 8.11
C ARG A 80 -7.81 -6.69 8.23
N ASN A 81 -8.28 -5.93 7.25
CA ASN A 81 -9.59 -5.26 7.22
C ASN A 81 -10.04 -5.18 5.76
N PRO A 82 -10.66 -6.23 5.19
CA PRO A 82 -11.03 -6.24 3.78
C PRO A 82 -11.99 -5.09 3.46
N GLY A 83 -11.75 -4.41 2.32
CA GLY A 83 -12.46 -3.19 1.96
C GLY A 83 -12.29 -2.01 2.94
N GLY A 84 -11.39 -2.09 3.91
CA GLY A 84 -11.10 -1.04 4.88
C GLY A 84 -11.92 -1.02 6.15
N PHE A 85 -12.80 -2.01 6.38
CA PHE A 85 -13.75 -1.97 7.49
C PHE A 85 -13.10 -2.09 8.88
N ILE A 86 -13.37 -1.10 9.74
CA ILE A 86 -13.02 -1.09 11.17
C ILE A 86 -14.32 -0.95 11.98
N PRO A 87 -14.72 -1.96 12.79
CA PRO A 87 -15.82 -1.80 13.72
C PRO A 87 -15.43 -0.87 14.89
N PRO A 88 -16.41 -0.20 15.55
CA PRO A 88 -16.15 0.78 16.62
C PRO A 88 -15.25 0.26 17.74
N GLN A 89 -15.50 -0.98 18.18
CA GLN A 89 -14.73 -1.65 19.23
C GLN A 89 -13.25 -1.82 18.85
N LEU A 90 -12.96 -2.26 17.63
CA LEU A 90 -11.59 -2.41 17.15
C LEU A 90 -10.86 -1.06 17.09
N PHE A 91 -11.52 0.00 16.64
CA PHE A 91 -10.89 1.34 16.65
C PHE A 91 -10.55 1.79 18.07
N LEU A 92 -11.49 1.66 19.02
CA LEU A 92 -11.25 2.05 20.41
C LEU A 92 -10.15 1.20 21.07
N THR A 93 -10.10 -0.10 20.79
CA THR A 93 -9.02 -0.98 21.26
C THR A 93 -7.67 -0.61 20.64
N LEU A 94 -7.58 -0.34 19.33
CA LEU A 94 -6.34 0.14 18.69
C LEU A 94 -5.90 1.51 19.22
N ASN A 95 -6.85 2.42 19.49
CA ASN A 95 -6.59 3.74 20.07
C ASN A 95 -5.95 3.62 21.46
N LYS A 96 -6.50 2.73 22.30
CA LYS A 96 -5.96 2.37 23.62
C LYS A 96 -4.58 1.70 23.53
N LEU A 97 -4.46 0.59 22.77
CA LEU A 97 -3.21 -0.19 22.65
C LEU A 97 -2.05 0.64 22.10
N SER A 98 -2.31 1.63 21.24
CA SER A 98 -1.28 2.52 20.70
C SER A 98 -0.74 3.51 21.75
N ASN A 99 -1.48 3.82 22.81
CA ASN A 99 -0.98 4.57 23.97
C ASN A 99 -0.26 3.66 24.98
N GLU A 100 -0.86 2.52 25.33
CA GLU A 100 -0.34 1.65 26.41
C GLU A 100 0.90 0.85 26.02
N TYR A 101 1.01 0.46 24.75
CA TYR A 101 2.04 -0.44 24.27
C TYR A 101 2.74 0.03 22.99
N GLY A 102 2.26 1.10 22.35
CA GLY A 102 2.79 1.63 21.10
C GLY A 102 3.44 3.01 21.25
N ASN A 103 3.71 3.67 20.12
CA ASN A 103 4.34 4.99 20.07
C ASN A 103 3.34 6.17 20.16
N GLY A 104 2.19 6.00 20.80
CA GLY A 104 1.11 6.98 20.87
C GLY A 104 0.27 7.12 19.60
N THR A 105 0.68 6.57 18.45
CA THR A 105 0.04 6.84 17.14
C THR A 105 -0.56 5.61 16.47
N LEU A 106 -1.56 5.84 15.60
CA LEU A 106 -2.01 4.88 14.60
C LEU A 106 -1.64 5.38 13.19
N ARG A 107 -1.47 4.46 12.24
CA ARG A 107 -1.11 4.77 10.86
C ARG A 107 -2.02 4.06 9.88
N VAL A 108 -2.94 4.78 9.23
CA VAL A 108 -3.70 4.28 8.08
C VAL A 108 -2.74 3.97 6.93
N THR A 109 -2.95 2.90 6.16
CA THR A 109 -2.02 2.47 5.10
C THR A 109 -2.60 2.56 3.69
N THR A 110 -1.72 2.57 2.69
CA THR A 110 -2.04 2.40 1.25
C THR A 110 -2.73 1.08 0.88
N ARG A 111 -3.20 0.31 1.87
CA ARG A 111 -3.99 -0.93 1.75
C ARG A 111 -5.14 -1.03 2.75
N GLN A 112 -5.73 0.09 3.15
CA GLN A 112 -6.98 0.10 3.92
C GLN A 112 -6.90 -0.72 5.23
N GLY A 113 -5.82 -0.55 5.97
CA GLY A 113 -5.60 -1.20 7.27
C GLY A 113 -4.73 -0.31 8.15
N PHE A 114 -4.81 -0.47 9.47
CA PHE A 114 -3.96 0.25 10.41
C PHE A 114 -2.59 -0.42 10.59
N GLN A 115 -1.59 0.40 10.91
CA GLN A 115 -0.35 -0.03 11.56
C GLN A 115 -0.23 0.62 12.93
N LEU A 116 0.25 -0.16 13.90
CA LEU A 116 0.59 0.25 15.26
C LEU A 116 2.08 -0.06 15.46
N HIS A 117 2.88 0.95 15.81
CA HIS A 117 4.34 0.85 15.96
C HIS A 117 4.76 1.00 17.43
N GLY A 118 5.98 0.59 17.78
CA GLY A 118 6.55 0.76 19.13
C GLY A 118 6.39 -0.43 20.09
N VAL A 119 5.75 -1.53 19.69
CA VAL A 119 5.42 -2.62 20.62
C VAL A 119 6.63 -3.47 20.97
N LEU A 120 7.05 -3.48 22.24
CA LEU A 120 8.13 -4.34 22.73
C LEU A 120 7.75 -5.84 22.65
N LYS A 121 8.74 -6.74 22.43
CA LYS A 121 8.51 -8.20 22.29
C LYS A 121 7.62 -8.78 23.40
N LYS A 122 7.92 -8.49 24.66
CA LYS A 122 7.14 -8.93 25.84
C LYS A 122 5.66 -8.51 25.84
N ASN A 123 5.31 -7.42 25.14
CA ASN A 123 3.93 -6.93 25.04
C ASN A 123 3.19 -7.51 23.82
N LEU A 124 3.88 -8.12 22.86
CA LEU A 124 3.32 -8.47 21.56
C LEU A 124 2.11 -9.41 21.64
N LYS A 125 2.17 -10.45 22.48
CA LYS A 125 1.06 -11.39 22.68
C LYS A 125 -0.17 -10.72 23.30
N LYS A 126 0.03 -9.79 24.25
CA LYS A 126 -1.05 -8.98 24.84
C LYS A 126 -1.71 -8.06 23.80
N VAL A 127 -0.93 -7.43 22.92
CA VAL A 127 -1.46 -6.57 21.86
C VAL A 127 -2.23 -7.38 20.81
N ILE A 128 -1.69 -8.50 20.30
CA ILE A 128 -2.37 -9.31 19.27
C ILE A 128 -3.63 -9.98 19.83
N SER A 129 -3.58 -10.61 21.00
CA SER A 129 -4.77 -11.19 21.65
C SER A 129 -5.88 -10.15 21.85
N SER A 130 -5.52 -8.92 22.23
CA SER A 130 -6.48 -7.83 22.44
C SER A 130 -7.08 -7.32 21.12
N ILE A 131 -6.32 -7.33 20.02
CA ILE A 131 -6.84 -7.07 18.66
C ILE A 131 -7.84 -8.16 18.24
N ILE A 132 -7.53 -9.44 18.48
CA ILE A 132 -8.43 -10.55 18.10
C ILE A 132 -9.73 -10.51 18.94
N LYS A 133 -9.61 -10.34 20.26
CA LYS A 133 -10.75 -10.21 21.19
C LYS A 133 -11.55 -8.89 21.03
N SER A 134 -11.21 -8.04 20.05
CA SER A 134 -11.95 -6.83 19.67
C SER A 134 -12.42 -6.84 18.20
N MET A 135 -12.66 -8.03 17.64
CA MET A 135 -13.11 -8.25 16.25
C MET A 135 -12.08 -7.88 15.16
N GLY A 136 -10.81 -7.78 15.50
CA GLY A 136 -9.71 -7.54 14.57
C GLY A 136 -8.90 -8.80 14.22
N SER A 137 -7.99 -8.66 13.26
CA SER A 137 -6.98 -9.67 12.97
C SER A 137 -5.72 -9.03 12.38
N THR A 138 -4.57 -9.67 12.55
CA THR A 138 -3.31 -9.34 11.87
C THR A 138 -2.84 -10.47 10.93
N LEU A 139 -3.50 -11.63 10.96
CA LEU A 139 -3.20 -12.80 10.11
C LEU A 139 -3.17 -12.42 8.62
N GLY A 140 -2.08 -12.74 7.92
CA GLY A 140 -1.93 -12.46 6.48
C GLY A 140 -1.72 -10.98 6.10
N ALA A 141 -1.77 -10.03 7.04
CA ALA A 141 -1.49 -8.61 6.73
C ALA A 141 -0.05 -8.38 6.22
N CYS A 142 0.86 -9.28 6.60
CA CYS A 142 2.27 -9.32 6.24
C CYS A 142 2.62 -10.70 5.60
N GLY A 143 3.89 -11.16 5.59
CA GLY A 143 4.23 -12.50 5.07
C GLY A 143 4.24 -12.67 3.54
N ASP A 144 4.38 -13.91 3.06
CA ASP A 144 4.32 -14.28 1.62
C ASP A 144 3.05 -15.06 1.31
N ILE A 145 1.97 -14.29 1.25
CA ILE A 145 0.57 -14.73 1.23
C ILE A 145 -0.30 -13.59 0.64
N ASN A 146 -1.58 -13.85 0.36
CA ASN A 146 -2.53 -12.78 0.07
C ASN A 146 -2.58 -11.77 1.21
N ARG A 147 -2.48 -10.48 0.85
CA ARG A 147 -2.55 -9.35 1.78
C ARG A 147 -3.99 -8.85 1.91
N ASN A 148 -4.16 -7.75 2.64
CA ASN A 148 -5.47 -7.10 2.75
C ASN A 148 -6.05 -6.82 1.35
N VAL A 149 -7.29 -7.26 1.13
CA VAL A 149 -8.03 -7.09 -0.13
C VAL A 149 -8.73 -5.74 -0.09
N MET A 150 -8.55 -4.96 -1.16
CA MET A 150 -9.04 -3.58 -1.21
C MET A 150 -10.39 -3.48 -1.93
N SER A 151 -11.16 -2.44 -1.60
CA SER A 151 -12.45 -2.06 -2.19
C SER A 151 -12.57 -0.53 -2.19
N PRO A 152 -13.32 0.08 -3.13
CA PRO A 152 -13.87 1.41 -2.96
C PRO A 152 -14.38 1.61 -1.52
N PRO A 153 -13.97 2.70 -0.84
CA PRO A 153 -14.30 2.93 0.56
C PRO A 153 -15.68 3.60 0.75
N ALA A 154 -16.37 3.98 -0.33
CA ALA A 154 -17.64 4.66 -0.27
C ALA A 154 -18.78 3.71 0.15
N PRO A 155 -19.51 3.99 1.25
CA PRO A 155 -20.54 3.12 1.81
C PRO A 155 -21.94 3.37 1.21
N TYR A 156 -22.01 3.45 -0.13
CA TYR A 156 -23.28 3.65 -0.83
C TYR A 156 -24.25 2.47 -0.64
N LYS A 157 -25.54 2.80 -0.57
CA LYS A 157 -26.69 1.89 -0.38
C LYS A 157 -27.67 1.89 -1.54
N ASN A 158 -27.69 2.96 -2.32
CA ASN A 158 -28.40 3.08 -3.60
C ASN A 158 -27.56 2.65 -4.81
N ARG A 159 -26.41 1.99 -4.59
CA ARG A 159 -25.45 1.57 -5.61
C ARG A 159 -24.98 0.13 -5.36
N PRO A 160 -25.71 -0.90 -5.86
CA PRO A 160 -25.45 -2.30 -5.52
C PRO A 160 -24.04 -2.77 -5.95
N GLU A 161 -23.45 -2.15 -6.97
CA GLU A 161 -22.10 -2.46 -7.42
C GLU A 161 -21.03 -2.17 -6.34
N TYR A 162 -21.22 -1.16 -5.50
CA TYR A 162 -20.34 -0.88 -4.34
C TYR A 162 -20.52 -1.90 -3.22
N GLU A 163 -21.75 -2.35 -2.98
CA GLU A 163 -22.02 -3.40 -1.99
C GLU A 163 -21.40 -4.74 -2.43
N TYR A 164 -21.54 -5.12 -3.71
CA TYR A 164 -20.84 -6.28 -4.27
C TYR A 164 -19.32 -6.14 -4.23
N ALA A 165 -18.76 -4.96 -4.51
CA ALA A 165 -17.31 -4.75 -4.42
C ALA A 165 -16.80 -5.00 -2.98
N LYS A 166 -17.52 -4.50 -1.98
CA LYS A 166 -17.21 -4.70 -0.55
C LYS A 166 -17.43 -6.15 -0.12
N ASP A 167 -18.51 -6.79 -0.53
CA ASP A 167 -18.82 -8.20 -0.23
C ASP A 167 -17.74 -9.14 -0.80
N TYR A 168 -17.43 -9.02 -2.10
CA TYR A 168 -16.41 -9.85 -2.73
C TYR A 168 -15.00 -9.51 -2.25
N ALA A 169 -14.71 -8.28 -1.81
CA ALA A 169 -13.45 -7.99 -1.12
C ALA A 169 -13.31 -8.78 0.19
N ASN A 170 -14.40 -9.00 0.94
CA ASN A 170 -14.41 -9.89 2.11
C ASN A 170 -14.32 -11.36 1.69
N LYS A 171 -15.17 -11.84 0.77
CA LYS A 171 -15.18 -13.25 0.34
C LYS A 171 -13.85 -13.72 -0.29
N ILE A 172 -13.18 -12.87 -1.07
CA ILE A 172 -11.84 -13.14 -1.63
C ILE A 172 -10.73 -13.01 -0.57
N ALA A 173 -10.94 -12.22 0.48
CA ALA A 173 -10.06 -12.28 1.64
C ALA A 173 -10.23 -13.63 2.35
N ASP A 174 -11.46 -14.00 2.73
CA ASP A 174 -11.77 -15.23 3.46
C ASP A 174 -11.23 -16.45 2.72
N LEU A 175 -11.57 -16.63 1.44
CA LEU A 175 -11.08 -17.69 0.54
C LEU A 175 -9.56 -17.91 0.67
N LEU A 176 -8.81 -16.82 0.74
CA LEU A 176 -7.35 -16.77 0.71
C LEU A 176 -6.72 -16.51 2.09
N THR A 177 -7.43 -16.85 3.17
CA THR A 177 -6.92 -16.86 4.56
C THR A 177 -6.12 -18.14 4.82
N PRO A 178 -5.07 -18.11 5.67
CA PRO A 178 -4.50 -19.32 6.25
C PRO A 178 -5.56 -20.16 6.95
N GLN A 179 -5.55 -21.45 6.70
CA GLN A 179 -6.38 -22.42 7.42
C GLN A 179 -5.66 -23.04 8.61
N THR A 180 -4.35 -22.79 8.77
CA THR A 180 -3.57 -23.28 9.93
C THR A 180 -4.02 -22.68 11.27
N GLY A 181 -4.08 -23.52 12.30
CA GLY A 181 -4.40 -23.12 13.67
C GLY A 181 -3.34 -22.24 14.34
N ALA A 182 -2.11 -22.22 13.80
CA ALA A 182 -0.92 -21.56 14.37
C ALA A 182 -1.15 -20.13 14.90
N TYR A 183 -1.98 -19.34 14.21
CA TYR A 183 -2.26 -17.96 14.61
C TYR A 183 -3.06 -17.88 15.93
N TYR A 184 -4.05 -18.75 16.15
CA TYR A 184 -4.82 -18.76 17.39
C TYR A 184 -4.11 -19.56 18.49
N GLU A 185 -3.34 -20.59 18.14
CA GLU A 185 -2.47 -21.30 19.07
C GLU A 185 -1.45 -20.36 19.73
N ILE A 186 -0.68 -19.59 18.94
CA ILE A 186 0.37 -18.70 19.47
C ILE A 186 -0.22 -17.51 20.25
N TRP A 187 -1.24 -16.84 19.69
CA TRP A 187 -1.70 -15.56 20.21
C TRP A 187 -2.87 -15.65 21.20
N LEU A 188 -3.58 -16.77 21.25
CA LEU A 188 -4.72 -17.01 22.15
C LEU A 188 -4.62 -18.32 22.95
N ASP A 189 -3.48 -19.01 22.92
CA ASP A 189 -3.30 -20.31 23.60
C ASP A 189 -4.34 -21.37 23.16
N GLY A 190 -4.82 -21.25 21.92
CA GLY A 190 -5.84 -22.14 21.34
C GLY A 190 -7.29 -21.78 21.68
N GLU A 191 -7.56 -20.71 22.45
CA GLU A 191 -8.93 -20.25 22.69
C GLU A 191 -9.66 -19.94 21.38
N LYS A 192 -10.84 -20.55 21.18
CA LYS A 192 -11.72 -20.24 20.06
C LYS A 192 -12.44 -18.92 20.32
N VAL A 193 -12.06 -17.87 19.60
CA VAL A 193 -12.81 -16.60 19.57
C VAL A 193 -13.93 -16.66 18.53
N ILE A 194 -15.07 -16.02 18.83
CA ILE A 194 -16.18 -15.85 17.91
C ILE A 194 -15.73 -14.95 16.75
N SER A 195 -15.42 -15.55 15.61
CA SER A 195 -15.24 -14.84 14.34
C SER A 195 -16.59 -14.59 13.66
N ALA A 196 -16.63 -13.65 12.71
CA ALA A 196 -17.75 -13.56 11.78
C ALA A 196 -17.89 -14.90 11.02
N GLN A 197 -19.13 -15.35 10.80
CA GLN A 197 -19.38 -16.59 10.08
C GLN A 197 -19.06 -16.39 8.59
N GLU A 198 -17.89 -16.88 8.17
CA GLU A 198 -17.53 -17.00 6.75
C GLU A 198 -18.67 -17.66 5.95
N ALA A 199 -18.97 -17.08 4.79
CA ALA A 199 -20.02 -17.53 3.88
C ALA A 199 -19.83 -18.99 3.42
N SER A 200 -20.95 -19.72 3.34
CA SER A 200 -20.99 -21.14 2.96
C SER A 200 -20.38 -21.40 1.59
N GLU A 201 -20.67 -20.55 0.60
CA GLU A 201 -20.11 -20.60 -0.75
C GLU A 201 -18.57 -20.55 -0.76
N VAL A 202 -17.95 -19.77 0.13
CA VAL A 202 -16.49 -19.62 0.21
C VAL A 202 -15.85 -20.85 0.84
N LYS A 203 -16.48 -21.44 1.87
CA LYS A 203 -16.06 -22.72 2.47
C LYS A 203 -16.07 -23.85 1.45
N VAL A 204 -17.18 -23.99 0.73
CA VAL A 204 -17.34 -24.98 -0.35
C VAL A 204 -16.33 -24.72 -1.46
N ALA A 205 -16.15 -23.48 -1.90
CA ALA A 205 -15.20 -23.14 -2.94
C ALA A 205 -13.74 -23.40 -2.52
N ARG A 206 -13.34 -23.11 -1.27
CA ARG A 206 -11.98 -23.38 -0.78
C ARG A 206 -11.62 -24.86 -0.88
N LEU A 207 -12.54 -25.74 -0.50
CA LEU A 207 -12.31 -27.20 -0.44
C LEU A 207 -12.64 -27.92 -1.75
N ARG A 208 -13.29 -27.26 -2.71
CA ARG A 208 -13.53 -27.77 -4.07
C ARG A 208 -12.19 -27.96 -4.79
N ASN A 209 -11.70 -29.20 -4.87
CA ASN A 209 -10.56 -29.52 -5.72
C ASN A 209 -11.00 -29.48 -7.19
N GLY A 210 -10.63 -28.40 -7.90
CA GLY A 210 -10.71 -28.35 -9.34
C GLY A 210 -9.51 -29.09 -9.96
N ASN A 211 -8.96 -28.55 -11.03
CA ASN A 211 -7.84 -29.17 -11.74
C ASN A 211 -6.50 -28.91 -11.01
N GLY A 212 -6.30 -29.56 -9.85
CA GLY A 212 -5.07 -29.45 -9.05
C GLY A 212 -4.92 -28.14 -8.28
N THR A 213 -6.02 -27.40 -8.06
CA THR A 213 -5.98 -26.10 -7.37
C THR A 213 -5.61 -26.19 -5.89
N ILE A 214 -5.82 -27.33 -5.24
CA ILE A 214 -5.57 -27.51 -3.79
C ILE A 214 -4.80 -28.79 -3.45
N PHE A 215 -4.22 -28.84 -2.25
CA PHE A 215 -3.66 -30.02 -1.61
C PHE A 215 -4.71 -30.61 -0.64
N PRO A 216 -5.45 -31.67 -1.02
CA PRO A 216 -6.63 -32.11 -0.25
C PRO A 216 -6.31 -32.64 1.15
N ASN A 217 -5.07 -33.10 1.39
CA ASN A 217 -4.62 -33.67 2.67
C ASN A 217 -3.71 -32.71 3.46
N SER A 218 -3.80 -31.39 3.22
CA SER A 218 -3.03 -30.38 3.95
C SER A 218 -3.92 -29.53 4.86
N GLU A 219 -3.40 -29.16 6.04
CA GLU A 219 -3.98 -28.11 6.89
C GLU A 219 -4.09 -26.78 6.11
N GLU A 220 -3.24 -26.56 5.09
CA GLU A 220 -3.27 -25.41 4.17
C GLU A 220 -3.66 -25.83 2.74
N PRO A 221 -4.97 -26.01 2.42
CA PRO A 221 -5.38 -26.59 1.15
C PRO A 221 -4.97 -25.75 -0.08
N ILE A 222 -5.11 -24.42 -0.04
CA ILE A 222 -4.72 -23.57 -1.17
C ILE A 222 -3.21 -23.31 -1.19
N TYR A 223 -2.61 -23.07 -0.01
CA TYR A 223 -1.25 -22.57 0.11
C TYR A 223 -0.18 -23.66 0.17
N GLY A 224 -0.49 -24.80 0.79
CA GLY A 224 0.47 -25.86 1.12
C GLY A 224 1.61 -25.38 2.04
N THR A 225 2.51 -26.31 2.37
CA THR A 225 3.68 -26.08 3.24
C THR A 225 4.50 -24.85 2.89
N HIS A 226 4.61 -24.54 1.60
CA HIS A 226 5.48 -23.48 1.09
C HIS A 226 4.79 -22.12 0.89
N TYR A 227 3.47 -22.00 1.10
CA TYR A 227 2.69 -20.78 0.84
C TYR A 227 3.02 -20.16 -0.54
N MET A 228 2.87 -18.84 -0.72
CA MET A 228 3.23 -18.18 -1.97
C MET A 228 4.76 -17.96 -2.08
N PRO A 229 5.33 -17.84 -3.30
CA PRO A 229 6.72 -17.40 -3.49
C PRO A 229 6.97 -15.99 -2.93
N ARG A 230 5.92 -15.13 -2.97
CA ARG A 230 5.94 -13.78 -2.42
C ARG A 230 4.55 -13.30 -2.03
N LYS A 231 4.47 -12.18 -1.30
CA LYS A 231 3.24 -11.41 -1.07
C LYS A 231 2.37 -11.36 -2.34
N PHE A 232 1.08 -11.61 -2.18
CA PHE A 232 0.07 -11.52 -3.22
C PHE A 232 -0.93 -10.43 -2.82
N LYS A 233 -1.49 -9.69 -3.79
CA LYS A 233 -2.40 -8.57 -3.54
C LYS A 233 -3.63 -8.72 -4.42
N CYS A 234 -4.80 -8.80 -3.79
CA CYS A 234 -6.07 -8.65 -4.50
C CYS A 234 -6.67 -7.24 -4.28
N ALA A 235 -7.53 -6.81 -5.18
CA ALA A 235 -8.54 -5.77 -4.93
C ALA A 235 -9.80 -6.07 -5.73
N VAL A 236 -10.91 -5.46 -5.32
CA VAL A 236 -12.18 -5.42 -6.04
C VAL A 236 -12.54 -3.94 -6.24
N THR A 237 -13.15 -3.58 -7.37
CA THR A 237 -13.70 -2.25 -7.62
C THR A 237 -14.90 -2.31 -8.54
N VAL A 238 -15.47 -1.16 -8.86
CA VAL A 238 -16.63 -0.97 -9.74
C VAL A 238 -16.20 -0.24 -11.01
N PRO A 239 -16.98 -0.27 -12.10
CA PRO A 239 -16.63 0.41 -13.35
C PRO A 239 -16.41 1.92 -13.12
N GLY A 240 -15.23 2.42 -13.50
CA GLY A 240 -14.87 3.83 -13.40
C GLY A 240 -14.24 4.29 -12.06
N ASP A 241 -14.29 3.50 -10.99
CA ASP A 241 -13.66 3.85 -9.69
C ASP A 241 -12.23 3.28 -9.58
N ASN A 242 -11.22 4.17 -9.61
CA ASN A 242 -9.82 3.84 -9.36
C ASN A 242 -9.25 4.42 -8.05
N SER A 243 -10.09 4.69 -7.05
CA SER A 243 -9.67 5.05 -5.68
C SER A 243 -8.69 4.03 -5.07
N ILE A 244 -8.78 2.76 -5.49
CA ILE A 244 -7.95 1.63 -5.05
C ILE A 244 -6.62 1.47 -5.80
N ASP A 245 -6.36 2.20 -6.89
CA ASP A 245 -5.16 2.05 -7.74
C ASP A 245 -5.02 0.63 -8.33
N LEU A 246 -6.04 0.19 -9.08
CA LEU A 246 -6.30 -1.20 -9.46
C LEU A 246 -5.20 -1.84 -10.31
N TYR A 247 -4.46 -1.05 -11.10
CA TYR A 247 -3.37 -1.59 -11.92
C TYR A 247 -2.14 -2.01 -11.08
N THR A 248 -2.09 -1.74 -9.77
CA THR A 248 -0.90 -1.99 -8.92
C THR A 248 -0.99 -3.28 -8.06
N GLN A 249 -1.99 -4.11 -8.31
CA GLN A 249 -2.29 -5.36 -7.59
C GLN A 249 -1.78 -6.59 -8.34
N ASP A 250 -1.60 -7.72 -7.66
CA ASP A 250 -1.34 -8.99 -8.37
C ASP A 250 -2.61 -9.41 -9.13
N VAL A 251 -3.80 -9.21 -8.54
CA VAL A 251 -5.12 -9.34 -9.21
C VAL A 251 -6.03 -8.17 -8.82
N SER A 252 -6.80 -7.67 -9.78
CA SER A 252 -7.92 -6.76 -9.56
C SER A 252 -9.18 -7.28 -10.25
N LEU A 253 -10.29 -7.28 -9.51
CA LEU A 253 -11.61 -7.62 -10.00
C LEU A 253 -12.42 -6.34 -10.21
N VAL A 254 -13.14 -6.24 -11.31
CA VAL A 254 -14.09 -5.15 -11.59
C VAL A 254 -15.48 -5.75 -11.66
N VAL A 255 -16.35 -5.38 -10.72
CA VAL A 255 -17.76 -5.78 -10.65
C VAL A 255 -18.48 -5.41 -11.96
N ILE A 256 -19.22 -6.37 -12.52
CA ILE A 256 -20.13 -6.13 -13.65
C ILE A 256 -21.55 -6.50 -13.21
N THR A 257 -22.47 -5.53 -13.31
CA THR A 257 -23.90 -5.72 -13.09
C THR A 257 -24.68 -5.60 -14.39
N ASN A 258 -25.90 -6.15 -14.41
CA ASN A 258 -26.88 -5.86 -15.47
C ASN A 258 -27.54 -4.48 -15.26
N GLU A 259 -28.45 -4.10 -16.16
CA GLU A 259 -29.13 -2.79 -16.14
C GLU A 259 -30.00 -2.53 -14.89
N VAL A 260 -30.49 -3.59 -14.23
CA VAL A 260 -31.24 -3.51 -12.98
C VAL A 260 -30.36 -3.61 -11.72
N GLY A 261 -29.04 -3.66 -11.90
CA GLY A 261 -28.05 -3.61 -10.82
C GLY A 261 -27.71 -4.96 -10.18
N GLU A 262 -28.18 -6.09 -10.71
CA GLU A 262 -27.80 -7.42 -10.23
C GLU A 262 -26.40 -7.80 -10.72
N LEU A 263 -25.60 -8.45 -9.87
CA LEU A 263 -24.29 -8.97 -10.26
C LEU A 263 -24.40 -10.02 -11.39
N GLU A 264 -23.62 -9.84 -12.46
CA GLU A 264 -23.38 -10.88 -13.47
C GLU A 264 -22.05 -11.61 -13.23
N GLY A 265 -21.01 -10.87 -12.83
CA GLY A 265 -19.66 -11.39 -12.72
C GLY A 265 -18.60 -10.30 -12.67
N PHE A 266 -17.40 -10.62 -13.15
CA PHE A 266 -16.20 -9.82 -12.95
C PHE A 266 -15.32 -9.77 -14.20
N ASN A 267 -14.93 -8.55 -14.57
CA ASN A 267 -13.74 -8.33 -15.38
C ASN A 267 -12.48 -8.51 -14.50
N VAL A 268 -11.44 -9.16 -15.02
CA VAL A 268 -10.24 -9.47 -14.24
C VAL A 268 -8.98 -8.94 -14.90
N LEU A 269 -8.17 -8.22 -14.12
CA LEU A 269 -6.83 -7.79 -14.47
C LEU A 269 -5.81 -8.48 -13.56
N ALA A 270 -4.64 -8.85 -14.08
CA ALA A 270 -3.60 -9.54 -13.31
C ALA A 270 -2.17 -9.11 -13.67
N GLY A 271 -1.22 -9.32 -12.75
CA GLY A 271 0.21 -9.10 -12.99
C GLY A 271 0.74 -7.70 -12.65
N GLY A 272 0.04 -6.89 -11.87
CA GLY A 272 0.52 -5.57 -11.42
C GLY A 272 1.53 -5.63 -10.26
N GLY A 273 2.42 -4.65 -10.18
CA GLY A 273 3.28 -4.52 -9.01
C GLY A 273 4.44 -3.55 -9.10
N LEU A 274 4.49 -2.64 -8.13
CA LEU A 274 5.37 -1.47 -8.17
C LEU A 274 6.81 -1.64 -7.65
N GLY A 275 7.10 -2.63 -6.80
CA GLY A 275 8.42 -2.73 -6.17
C GLY A 275 9.54 -3.08 -7.16
N ARG A 276 10.63 -2.30 -7.13
CA ARG A 276 11.90 -2.54 -7.85
C ARG A 276 13.13 -2.37 -6.94
N THR A 277 14.32 -2.52 -7.52
CA THR A 277 15.61 -2.19 -6.90
C THR A 277 16.33 -1.16 -7.78
N HIS A 278 17.04 -0.18 -7.20
CA HIS A 278 17.84 0.77 -7.98
C HIS A 278 19.04 0.10 -8.65
N ARG A 279 19.37 0.50 -9.89
CA ARG A 279 20.49 -0.01 -10.70
C ARG A 279 20.39 -1.53 -10.93
N LYS A 280 19.16 -1.99 -11.18
CA LYS A 280 18.74 -3.39 -11.35
C LYS A 280 17.48 -3.40 -12.19
N GLU A 281 17.65 -3.11 -13.48
CA GLU A 281 16.54 -2.88 -14.39
C GLU A 281 15.84 -4.18 -14.83
N GLU A 282 16.36 -5.34 -14.41
CA GLU A 282 15.60 -6.60 -14.33
C GLU A 282 14.47 -6.55 -13.27
N THR A 283 14.36 -5.44 -12.53
CA THR A 283 13.26 -5.14 -11.61
C THR A 283 12.64 -3.78 -11.94
N PHE A 284 11.37 -3.78 -12.35
CA PHE A 284 10.65 -2.64 -12.92
C PHE A 284 9.22 -2.57 -12.37
N PRO A 285 8.59 -1.39 -12.19
CA PRO A 285 7.16 -1.31 -11.90
C PRO A 285 6.35 -1.83 -13.11
N CYS A 286 5.21 -2.48 -12.86
CA CYS A 286 4.34 -3.02 -13.91
C CYS A 286 2.85 -2.76 -13.58
N LEU A 287 2.04 -2.55 -14.61
CA LEU A 287 0.57 -2.46 -14.55
C LEU A 287 -0.05 -3.84 -14.78
N ALA A 288 -1.14 -4.13 -14.09
CA ALA A 288 -1.94 -5.33 -14.34
C ALA A 288 -2.50 -5.31 -15.78
N GLN A 289 -2.43 -6.45 -16.46
CA GLN A 289 -2.95 -6.66 -17.81
C GLN A 289 -4.36 -7.24 -17.76
N GLU A 290 -5.19 -6.96 -18.76
CA GLU A 290 -6.53 -7.52 -18.90
C GLU A 290 -6.44 -9.03 -19.22
N ILE A 291 -7.18 -9.85 -18.46
CA ILE A 291 -7.16 -11.31 -18.61
C ILE A 291 -8.44 -11.80 -19.31
N GLY A 292 -9.59 -11.25 -18.91
CA GLY A 292 -10.90 -11.55 -19.47
C GLY A 292 -12.03 -11.32 -18.46
N TYR A 293 -13.19 -11.88 -18.76
CA TYR A 293 -14.39 -11.88 -17.93
C TYR A 293 -14.69 -13.30 -17.39
N VAL A 294 -15.23 -13.37 -16.17
CA VAL A 294 -15.78 -14.59 -15.54
C VAL A 294 -17.10 -14.30 -14.83
N THR A 295 -17.99 -15.27 -14.71
CA THR A 295 -19.27 -15.09 -14.01
C THR A 295 -19.10 -15.11 -12.48
N LYS A 296 -20.12 -14.68 -11.75
CA LYS A 296 -20.11 -14.63 -10.27
C LYS A 296 -20.02 -16.00 -9.60
N GLU A 297 -20.46 -17.06 -10.27
CA GLU A 297 -20.41 -18.46 -9.79
C GLU A 297 -18.99 -19.03 -9.85
N ASP A 298 -18.22 -18.59 -10.85
CA ASP A 298 -16.90 -19.14 -11.19
C ASP A 298 -15.73 -18.38 -10.54
N ILE A 299 -15.97 -17.17 -10.01
CA ILE A 299 -14.89 -16.29 -9.55
C ILE A 299 -13.98 -16.90 -8.46
N PHE A 300 -14.52 -17.75 -7.57
CA PHE A 300 -13.69 -18.40 -6.54
C PHE A 300 -12.77 -19.48 -7.11
N ASP A 301 -13.24 -20.24 -8.11
CA ASP A 301 -12.41 -21.24 -8.80
C ASP A 301 -11.37 -20.54 -9.69
N PHE A 302 -11.75 -19.45 -10.35
CA PHE A 302 -10.82 -18.61 -11.12
C PHE A 302 -9.74 -17.98 -10.24
N MET A 303 -10.10 -17.44 -9.07
CA MET A 303 -9.14 -16.88 -8.11
C MET A 303 -8.20 -17.95 -7.55
N LYS A 304 -8.68 -19.17 -7.25
CA LYS A 304 -7.80 -20.30 -6.92
C LYS A 304 -6.89 -20.67 -8.08
N ALA A 305 -7.37 -20.65 -9.32
CA ALA A 305 -6.57 -20.99 -10.50
C ALA A 305 -5.42 -19.97 -10.73
N ILE A 306 -5.65 -18.66 -10.52
CA ILE A 306 -4.58 -17.64 -10.54
C ILE A 306 -3.59 -17.87 -9.40
N VAL A 307 -4.10 -18.15 -8.19
CA VAL A 307 -3.25 -18.41 -7.02
C VAL A 307 -2.40 -19.67 -7.21
N ALA A 308 -2.96 -20.76 -7.74
CA ALA A 308 -2.22 -21.98 -8.08
C ALA A 308 -1.15 -21.71 -9.15
N THR A 309 -1.50 -21.00 -10.23
CA THR A 309 -0.54 -20.60 -11.27
C THR A 309 0.67 -19.84 -10.69
N GLN A 310 0.45 -18.87 -9.78
CA GLN A 310 1.54 -18.15 -9.10
C GLN A 310 2.23 -18.97 -8.00
N ARG A 311 1.53 -19.89 -7.34
CA ARG A 311 2.08 -20.77 -6.29
C ARG A 311 3.08 -21.76 -6.89
N ASP A 312 2.76 -22.30 -8.06
CA ASP A 312 3.47 -23.44 -8.65
C ASP A 312 4.56 -23.00 -9.64
N TYR A 313 4.35 -21.89 -10.37
CA TYR A 313 5.29 -21.38 -11.38
C TYR A 313 6.01 -20.07 -11.01
N GLY A 314 5.62 -19.40 -9.93
CA GLY A 314 6.29 -18.17 -9.50
C GLY A 314 7.66 -18.44 -8.88
N ASP A 315 8.69 -17.70 -9.31
CA ASP A 315 10.10 -17.94 -8.93
C ASP A 315 10.33 -17.97 -7.40
N ARG A 316 10.78 -19.11 -6.88
CA ARG A 316 11.13 -19.34 -5.46
C ARG A 316 12.63 -19.24 -5.17
N SER A 317 13.47 -19.09 -6.20
CA SER A 317 14.93 -18.92 -6.08
C SER A 317 15.32 -17.46 -5.86
N ASN A 318 14.83 -16.52 -6.69
CA ASN A 318 15.15 -15.10 -6.60
C ASN A 318 13.96 -14.28 -6.07
N ARG A 319 14.00 -13.94 -4.78
CA ARG A 319 12.95 -13.18 -4.07
C ARG A 319 12.72 -11.74 -4.54
N ARG A 320 13.55 -11.21 -5.46
CA ARG A 320 13.28 -9.95 -6.19
C ARG A 320 12.33 -10.14 -7.38
N HIS A 321 12.32 -11.35 -7.94
CA HIS A 321 11.61 -11.79 -9.14
C HIS A 321 10.36 -12.64 -8.82
N ALA A 322 10.22 -13.12 -7.58
CA ALA A 322 9.12 -13.93 -7.04
C ALA A 322 7.67 -13.35 -7.06
N ARG A 323 7.38 -12.27 -7.81
CA ARG A 323 6.02 -11.67 -7.91
C ARG A 323 5.37 -12.02 -9.24
N MET A 324 4.05 -12.18 -9.25
CA MET A 324 3.31 -12.64 -10.43
C MET A 324 3.46 -11.74 -11.66
N LYS A 325 3.77 -10.45 -11.46
CA LYS A 325 4.12 -9.53 -12.55
C LYS A 325 5.26 -10.02 -13.45
N TYR A 326 6.25 -10.74 -12.88
CA TYR A 326 7.39 -11.25 -13.63
C TYR A 326 7.03 -12.55 -14.35
N LEU A 327 6.32 -13.46 -13.66
CA LEU A 327 5.75 -14.67 -14.26
C LEU A 327 4.89 -14.34 -15.50
N LEU A 328 4.01 -13.33 -15.39
CA LEU A 328 3.16 -12.89 -16.48
C LEU A 328 3.93 -12.12 -17.57
N HIS A 329 4.92 -11.31 -17.21
CA HIS A 329 5.81 -10.63 -18.16
C HIS A 329 6.62 -11.62 -19.01
N ASP A 330 7.27 -12.58 -18.36
CA ASP A 330 8.19 -13.54 -19.01
C ASP A 330 7.46 -14.61 -19.84
N TRP A 331 6.18 -14.83 -19.56
CA TRP A 331 5.32 -15.73 -20.33
C TRP A 331 4.50 -15.03 -21.41
N GLY A 332 4.19 -13.74 -21.21
CA GLY A 332 3.13 -13.05 -21.95
C GLY A 332 1.73 -13.47 -21.49
N VAL A 333 0.76 -12.60 -21.78
CA VAL A 333 -0.65 -12.77 -21.35
C VAL A 333 -1.26 -14.07 -21.87
N GLU A 334 -1.01 -14.47 -23.12
CA GLU A 334 -1.65 -15.64 -23.73
C GLU A 334 -1.16 -16.97 -23.14
N LYS A 335 0.15 -17.13 -22.89
CA LYS A 335 0.67 -18.32 -22.20
C LYS A 335 0.21 -18.38 -20.74
N PHE A 336 0.13 -17.22 -20.07
CA PHE A 336 -0.45 -17.12 -18.72
C PHE A 336 -1.93 -17.55 -18.70
N LYS A 337 -2.74 -17.07 -19.66
CA LYS A 337 -4.15 -17.48 -19.84
C LYS A 337 -4.29 -18.97 -20.16
N ALA A 338 -3.44 -19.52 -21.03
CA ALA A 338 -3.44 -20.94 -21.35
C ALA A 338 -3.22 -21.81 -20.09
N LYS A 339 -2.19 -21.51 -19.28
CA LYS A 339 -1.95 -22.23 -18.02
C LYS A 339 -3.06 -21.99 -16.99
N LEU A 340 -3.63 -20.79 -16.95
CA LEU A 340 -4.75 -20.47 -16.07
C LEU A 340 -6.00 -21.28 -16.41
N ILE A 341 -6.28 -21.50 -17.70
CA ILE A 341 -7.38 -22.35 -18.19
C ILE A 341 -7.19 -23.81 -17.75
N GLU A 342 -5.96 -24.34 -17.72
CA GLU A 342 -5.71 -25.69 -17.22
C GLU A 342 -6.20 -25.88 -15.77
N TYR A 343 -5.85 -24.96 -14.86
CA TYR A 343 -6.29 -25.00 -13.45
C TYR A 343 -7.79 -24.66 -13.27
N PHE A 344 -8.34 -23.78 -14.11
CA PHE A 344 -9.72 -23.32 -14.04
C PHE A 344 -10.73 -24.32 -14.64
N GLY A 345 -10.31 -25.11 -15.62
CA GLY A 345 -11.14 -26.12 -16.29
C GLY A 345 -12.20 -25.55 -17.26
N LYS A 346 -12.18 -24.24 -17.52
CA LYS A 346 -13.15 -23.52 -18.35
C LYS A 346 -12.45 -22.47 -19.22
N SER A 347 -13.08 -22.10 -20.34
CA SER A 347 -12.68 -20.96 -21.17
C SER A 347 -12.88 -19.64 -20.42
N ILE A 348 -11.94 -18.70 -20.57
CA ILE A 348 -12.07 -17.33 -20.08
C ILE A 348 -12.80 -16.51 -21.16
N ALA A 349 -13.86 -15.78 -20.78
CA ALA A 349 -14.60 -14.95 -21.73
C ALA A 349 -13.82 -13.64 -22.06
N PRO A 350 -14.11 -12.98 -23.20
CA PRO A 350 -13.51 -11.67 -23.50
C PRO A 350 -13.76 -10.64 -22.40
N PHE A 351 -12.79 -9.75 -22.16
CA PHE A 351 -12.92 -8.65 -21.22
C PHE A 351 -14.03 -7.70 -21.70
N LYS A 352 -15.01 -7.39 -20.84
CA LYS A 352 -16.12 -6.47 -21.17
C LYS A 352 -15.61 -5.02 -21.24
N PRO A 353 -16.16 -4.15 -22.11
CA PRO A 353 -15.83 -2.72 -22.10
C PRO A 353 -16.09 -2.08 -20.72
N LEU A 354 -15.30 -1.06 -20.38
CA LEU A 354 -15.41 -0.29 -19.15
C LEU A 354 -15.39 1.22 -19.45
N PRO A 355 -16.05 2.07 -18.63
CA PRO A 355 -15.94 3.52 -18.72
C PRO A 355 -14.56 3.99 -18.26
N GLU A 356 -14.23 5.25 -18.54
CA GLU A 356 -12.98 5.86 -18.10
C GLU A 356 -12.81 5.82 -16.57
N TRP A 357 -11.63 5.37 -16.14
CA TRP A 357 -11.23 5.39 -14.73
C TRP A 357 -11.06 6.81 -14.21
N LYS A 358 -11.58 7.06 -13.01
CA LYS A 358 -11.42 8.29 -12.24
C LYS A 358 -10.84 7.97 -10.86
N TYR A 359 -9.91 8.78 -10.38
CA TYR A 359 -9.53 8.74 -8.97
C TYR A 359 -10.61 9.47 -8.14
N LEU A 360 -11.08 8.82 -7.08
CA LEU A 360 -12.10 9.34 -6.16
C LEU A 360 -11.54 9.28 -4.73
N ASP A 361 -11.49 10.42 -4.01
CA ASP A 361 -10.96 10.48 -2.64
C ASP A 361 -12.01 10.27 -1.54
N PHE A 362 -13.28 10.50 -1.87
CA PHE A 362 -14.45 10.41 -0.98
C PHE A 362 -14.34 11.27 0.30
N LEU A 363 -13.65 12.41 0.23
CA LEU A 363 -13.53 13.38 1.33
C LEU A 363 -14.73 14.34 1.42
N GLY A 364 -15.00 14.86 2.61
CA GLY A 364 -16.15 15.70 2.91
C GLY A 364 -17.42 14.90 3.24
N TRP A 365 -18.56 15.58 3.34
CA TRP A 365 -19.86 14.98 3.59
C TRP A 365 -20.53 14.49 2.30
N HIS A 366 -21.09 13.27 2.35
CA HIS A 366 -21.81 12.62 1.26
C HIS A 366 -23.03 11.86 1.80
N GLU A 367 -24.05 11.66 0.96
CA GLU A 367 -25.16 10.76 1.27
C GLU A 367 -24.77 9.29 1.01
N GLN A 368 -25.25 8.38 1.87
CA GLN A 368 -25.21 6.93 1.62
C GLN A 368 -26.31 6.47 0.66
N GLY A 369 -27.42 7.21 0.53
CA GLY A 369 -28.57 6.83 -0.27
C GLY A 369 -29.67 6.06 0.48
N ASP A 370 -29.50 5.82 1.79
CA ASP A 370 -30.52 5.26 2.70
C ASP A 370 -31.05 6.31 3.71
N GLY A 371 -30.79 7.60 3.46
CA GLY A 371 -31.08 8.70 4.40
C GLY A 371 -29.98 8.94 5.45
N ARG A 372 -28.86 8.22 5.40
CA ARG A 372 -27.66 8.48 6.22
C ARG A 372 -26.57 9.20 5.43
N LEU A 373 -25.59 9.69 6.19
CA LEU A 373 -24.42 10.39 5.70
C LEU A 373 -23.14 9.60 5.98
N PHE A 374 -22.12 9.83 5.15
CA PHE A 374 -20.75 9.51 5.47
C PHE A 374 -19.85 10.75 5.37
N LEU A 375 -18.78 10.77 6.17
CA LEU A 375 -17.80 11.85 6.23
C LEU A 375 -16.41 11.28 5.96
N GLY A 376 -15.79 11.68 4.86
CA GLY A 376 -14.37 11.41 4.60
C GLY A 376 -13.47 12.48 5.23
N ILE A 377 -12.68 12.06 6.21
CA ILE A 377 -11.70 12.86 6.94
C ILE A 377 -10.32 12.61 6.31
N SER A 378 -9.69 13.69 5.84
CA SER A 378 -8.32 13.64 5.34
C SER A 378 -7.36 13.40 6.50
N VAL A 379 -6.38 12.53 6.30
CA VAL A 379 -5.33 12.26 7.30
C VAL A 379 -4.00 12.37 6.59
N GLU A 380 -3.25 13.45 6.84
CA GLU A 380 -1.97 13.66 6.17
C GLU A 380 -1.03 12.47 6.42
N ASN A 381 -0.60 11.84 5.32
CA ASN A 381 0.18 10.62 5.34
C ASN A 381 -0.41 9.48 6.20
N GLY A 382 -1.70 9.51 6.54
CA GLY A 382 -2.36 8.52 7.38
C GLY A 382 -1.95 8.52 8.85
N ARG A 383 -1.21 9.53 9.33
CA ARG A 383 -0.72 9.57 10.71
C ARG A 383 -1.82 10.09 11.64
N VAL A 384 -2.51 9.16 12.30
CA VAL A 384 -3.48 9.49 13.37
C VAL A 384 -2.69 9.69 14.67
N LYS A 385 -2.46 10.96 14.99
CA LYS A 385 -1.78 11.46 16.19
C LYS A 385 -2.61 12.58 16.84
N ASP A 386 -2.18 12.97 18.03
CA ASP A 386 -2.54 14.25 18.67
C ASP A 386 -1.22 15.05 18.79
N GLU A 387 -1.23 16.32 18.40
CA GLU A 387 -0.06 17.22 18.37
C GLU A 387 -0.54 18.68 18.49
N ASP A 388 -0.10 19.39 19.53
CA ASP A 388 -0.54 20.76 19.86
C ASP A 388 -2.05 20.97 19.73
N SER A 389 -2.52 21.85 18.83
CA SER A 389 -3.95 22.09 18.58
C SER A 389 -4.61 21.05 17.67
N PHE A 390 -3.83 20.24 16.94
CA PHE A 390 -4.30 19.19 16.04
C PHE A 390 -4.49 17.86 16.79
N GLN A 391 -5.71 17.62 17.24
CA GLN A 391 -6.06 16.55 18.18
C GLN A 391 -6.90 15.46 17.51
N LEU A 392 -6.44 14.94 16.36
CA LEU A 392 -7.19 14.02 15.49
C LEU A 392 -7.48 12.67 16.16
N LYS A 393 -6.50 12.09 16.85
CA LYS A 393 -6.67 10.79 17.53
C LYS A 393 -7.71 10.90 18.63
N THR A 394 -7.73 12.01 19.36
CA THR A 394 -8.72 12.32 20.40
C THR A 394 -10.09 12.68 19.80
N ALA A 395 -10.16 13.41 18.69
CA ALA A 395 -11.40 13.72 17.99
C ALA A 395 -12.11 12.44 17.51
N LEU A 396 -11.40 11.59 16.78
CA LEU A 396 -11.92 10.30 16.30
C LEU A 396 -12.35 9.40 17.45
N ARG A 397 -11.58 9.36 18.56
CA ARG A 397 -11.98 8.62 19.77
C ARG A 397 -13.33 9.11 20.31
N LYS A 398 -13.51 10.43 20.46
CA LYS A 398 -14.75 11.03 20.98
C LYS A 398 -15.94 10.76 20.05
N ILE A 399 -15.75 10.86 18.72
CA ILE A 399 -16.81 10.62 17.73
C ILE A 399 -17.24 9.15 17.72
N VAL A 400 -16.29 8.21 17.66
CA VAL A 400 -16.61 6.77 17.69
C VAL A 400 -17.18 6.34 19.05
N ASP A 401 -16.72 6.91 20.15
CA ASP A 401 -17.25 6.56 21.47
C ASP A 401 -18.66 7.13 21.72
N LEU A 402 -18.94 8.37 21.30
CA LEU A 402 -20.26 8.99 21.48
C LEU A 402 -21.33 8.39 20.55
N PHE A 403 -21.00 8.19 19.27
CA PHE A 403 -21.99 7.82 18.24
C PHE A 403 -21.91 6.35 17.79
N LYS A 404 -20.90 5.59 18.26
CA LYS A 404 -20.64 4.18 17.90
C LYS A 404 -20.52 3.94 16.39
N LEU A 405 -19.99 4.92 15.66
CA LEU A 405 -19.86 4.90 14.21
C LEU A 405 -18.73 3.96 13.74
N PRO A 406 -18.97 3.06 12.76
CA PRO A 406 -17.92 2.30 12.09
C PRO A 406 -17.05 3.19 11.19
N MET A 407 -15.87 2.68 10.80
CA MET A 407 -14.98 3.34 9.84
C MET A 407 -14.72 2.50 8.59
N LEU A 408 -14.40 3.18 7.48
CA LEU A 408 -13.79 2.61 6.28
C LEU A 408 -12.49 3.36 5.97
N LEU A 409 -11.37 2.65 5.95
CA LEU A 409 -10.06 3.21 5.63
C LEU A 409 -9.87 3.29 4.11
N THR A 410 -9.38 4.42 3.57
CA THR A 410 -9.16 4.57 2.12
C THR A 410 -7.78 4.07 1.69
N ALA A 411 -7.62 3.75 0.40
CA ALA A 411 -6.31 3.38 -0.15
C ALA A 411 -5.35 4.58 -0.26
N ASN A 412 -5.82 5.81 -0.04
CA ASN A 412 -5.02 7.04 0.03
C ASN A 412 -4.95 7.59 1.47
N HIS A 413 -4.85 6.69 2.45
CA HIS A 413 -4.60 7.00 3.87
C HIS A 413 -5.71 7.69 4.68
N ASN A 414 -6.83 8.03 4.06
CA ASN A 414 -7.90 8.78 4.72
C ASN A 414 -8.85 7.84 5.49
N ILE A 415 -9.75 8.44 6.30
CA ILE A 415 -10.72 7.71 7.13
C ILE A 415 -12.12 8.20 6.76
N ILE A 416 -13.01 7.29 6.37
CA ILE A 416 -14.44 7.57 6.24
C ILE A 416 -15.15 7.10 7.51
N LEU A 417 -15.94 7.97 8.11
CA LEU A 417 -16.95 7.63 9.12
C LEU A 417 -18.30 7.48 8.43
N TYR A 418 -19.07 6.45 8.77
CA TYR A 418 -20.35 6.19 8.11
C TYR A 418 -21.42 5.65 9.07
N GLU A 419 -22.64 5.45 8.57
CA GLU A 419 -23.89 5.26 9.33
C GLU A 419 -24.37 6.53 10.08
N ILE A 420 -23.85 7.71 9.72
CA ILE A 420 -24.10 8.98 10.42
C ILE A 420 -25.52 9.44 10.15
N LYS A 421 -26.32 9.64 11.19
CA LYS A 421 -27.65 10.24 11.06
C LYS A 421 -27.52 11.74 10.79
N PRO A 422 -28.36 12.36 9.94
CA PRO A 422 -28.27 13.81 9.67
C PRO A 422 -28.25 14.69 10.93
N GLN A 423 -28.99 14.31 11.97
CA GLN A 423 -29.02 15.03 13.26
C GLN A 423 -27.70 14.97 14.05
N GLN A 424 -26.77 14.08 13.68
CA GLN A 424 -25.44 13.97 14.28
C GLN A 424 -24.39 14.86 13.57
N GLN A 425 -24.67 15.33 12.34
CA GLN A 425 -23.70 16.01 11.48
C GLN A 425 -23.03 17.19 12.19
N GLN A 426 -23.83 18.14 12.70
CA GLN A 426 -23.34 19.34 13.38
C GLN A 426 -22.51 19.01 14.64
N ALA A 427 -22.85 17.93 15.36
CA ALA A 427 -22.12 17.52 16.54
C ALA A 427 -20.78 16.86 16.19
N VAL A 428 -20.70 16.11 15.07
CA VAL A 428 -19.44 15.60 14.52
C VAL A 428 -18.53 16.76 14.08
N GLU A 429 -19.08 17.74 13.35
CA GLU A 429 -18.36 18.94 12.93
C GLU A 429 -17.84 19.76 14.12
N GLN A 430 -18.66 19.98 15.15
CA GLN A 430 -18.24 20.66 16.38
C GLN A 430 -17.10 19.93 17.10
N ILE A 431 -17.11 18.58 17.12
CA ILE A 431 -15.99 17.82 17.68
C ILE A 431 -14.75 18.00 16.81
N LEU A 432 -14.82 17.87 15.49
CA LEU A 432 -13.66 18.03 14.60
C LEU A 432 -13.04 19.44 14.70
N ASN A 433 -13.87 20.49 14.61
CA ASN A 433 -13.44 21.88 14.73
C ASN A 433 -12.80 22.17 16.10
N LYS A 434 -13.36 21.65 17.20
CA LYS A 434 -12.81 21.81 18.57
C LYS A 434 -11.44 21.13 18.77
N HIS A 435 -11.04 20.26 17.85
CA HIS A 435 -9.78 19.50 17.90
C HIS A 435 -8.86 19.85 16.72
N GLY A 436 -9.04 21.02 16.10
CA GLY A 436 -8.15 21.55 15.06
C GLY A 436 -8.20 20.82 13.72
N ILE A 437 -9.28 20.07 13.43
CA ILE A 437 -9.38 19.27 12.21
C ILE A 437 -10.09 20.06 11.11
N SER A 438 -9.33 20.48 10.09
CA SER A 438 -9.84 21.18 8.92
C SER A 438 -10.85 20.36 8.11
N THR A 439 -11.88 21.04 7.57
CA THR A 439 -12.77 20.49 6.55
C THR A 439 -12.03 20.29 5.23
N GLU A 440 -12.59 19.45 4.35
CA GLU A 440 -12.01 19.05 3.07
C GLU A 440 -11.77 20.20 2.07
N LYS A 441 -12.42 21.35 2.30
CA LYS A 441 -12.30 22.60 1.52
C LYS A 441 -11.09 23.43 1.91
N ASN A 442 -10.58 23.25 3.13
CA ASN A 442 -9.47 24.03 3.70
C ASN A 442 -8.12 23.29 3.59
N ILE A 443 -8.04 22.27 2.73
CA ILE A 443 -6.85 21.43 2.53
C ILE A 443 -6.24 21.79 1.18
N ASP A 444 -4.95 22.12 1.15
CA ASP A 444 -4.23 22.34 -0.10
C ASP A 444 -4.38 21.10 -1.02
N PRO A 445 -4.82 21.25 -2.27
CA PRO A 445 -4.96 20.14 -3.21
C PRO A 445 -3.72 19.27 -3.37
N LEU A 446 -2.50 19.82 -3.27
CA LEU A 446 -1.26 19.04 -3.27
C LEU A 446 -1.20 18.09 -2.07
N VAL A 447 -1.55 18.56 -0.87
CA VAL A 447 -1.64 17.73 0.35
C VAL A 447 -2.75 16.69 0.19
N ARG A 448 -3.94 17.10 -0.29
CA ARG A 448 -5.11 16.25 -0.52
C ARG A 448 -4.83 15.05 -1.44
N TYR A 449 -4.04 15.26 -2.49
CA TYR A 449 -3.65 14.20 -3.44
C TYR A 449 -2.26 13.60 -3.16
N SER A 450 -1.67 13.88 -1.99
CA SER A 450 -0.34 13.39 -1.62
C SER A 450 -0.34 12.03 -0.92
N MET A 451 0.79 11.31 -1.01
CA MET A 451 1.07 10.18 -0.11
C MET A 451 2.57 9.96 0.13
N ALA A 452 2.99 9.91 1.40
CA ALA A 452 4.27 9.33 1.83
C ALA A 452 4.11 7.90 2.36
N CYS A 453 5.22 7.15 2.39
CA CYS A 453 5.34 5.92 3.18
C CYS A 453 6.09 6.19 4.50
N PRO A 454 5.96 5.36 5.54
CA PRO A 454 6.58 5.65 6.84
C PRO A 454 8.09 5.88 6.80
N ALA A 455 8.82 5.18 5.93
CA ALA A 455 10.28 5.30 5.79
C ALA A 455 11.02 5.33 7.13
N LEU A 456 11.81 6.38 7.40
CA LEU A 456 12.52 6.55 8.66
C LEU A 456 11.56 7.03 9.78
N PRO A 457 11.82 6.65 11.04
CA PRO A 457 12.97 5.89 11.49
C PRO A 457 12.75 4.37 11.51
N THR A 458 11.52 3.88 11.44
CA THR A 458 11.23 2.47 11.77
C THR A 458 11.41 1.48 10.61
N CYS A 459 11.41 1.93 9.34
CA CYS A 459 11.59 1.04 8.21
C CYS A 459 13.07 0.64 8.04
N GLY A 460 13.38 -0.63 8.32
CA GLY A 460 14.70 -1.22 8.07
C GLY A 460 15.11 -1.29 6.59
N LEU A 461 14.27 -0.83 5.65
CA LEU A 461 14.58 -0.74 4.22
C LEU A 461 14.68 0.71 3.68
N ALA A 462 14.43 1.73 4.52
CA ALA A 462 14.51 3.12 4.10
C ALA A 462 15.97 3.56 3.84
N ILE A 463 16.18 4.23 2.72
CA ILE A 463 17.45 4.85 2.32
C ILE A 463 17.49 6.31 2.78
N THR A 464 16.35 6.99 2.72
CA THR A 464 16.12 8.36 3.22
C THR A 464 14.70 8.48 3.80
N GLU A 465 14.34 9.70 4.20
CA GLU A 465 13.01 10.08 4.70
C GLU A 465 11.87 9.85 3.70
N SER A 466 10.64 10.07 4.18
CA SER A 466 9.45 10.20 3.34
C SER A 466 8.32 10.89 4.10
N GLU A 467 7.78 10.24 5.15
CA GLU A 467 6.63 10.77 5.90
C GLU A 467 6.94 12.05 6.67
N ARG A 468 8.14 12.17 7.22
CA ARG A 468 8.56 13.33 8.01
C ARG A 468 8.90 14.57 7.17
N THR A 469 9.21 14.38 5.88
CA THR A 469 9.74 15.45 5.01
C THR A 469 8.77 15.88 3.91
N LEU A 470 7.80 15.03 3.54
CA LEU A 470 6.84 15.38 2.50
C LEU A 470 6.06 16.68 2.79
N PRO A 471 5.57 16.99 4.01
CA PRO A 471 4.80 18.22 4.26
C PRO A 471 5.59 19.49 3.93
N GLY A 472 6.87 19.56 4.33
CA GLY A 472 7.75 20.68 3.99
C GLY A 472 8.03 20.79 2.49
N ILE A 473 8.22 19.65 1.80
CA ILE A 473 8.38 19.60 0.35
C ILE A 473 7.11 20.07 -0.38
N LEU A 474 5.92 19.75 0.10
CA LEU A 474 4.67 20.23 -0.48
C LEU A 474 4.52 21.75 -0.29
N GLY A 475 4.91 22.30 0.86
CA GLY A 475 4.98 23.74 1.09
C GLY A 475 5.93 24.46 0.12
N GLN A 476 7.13 23.91 -0.10
CA GLN A 476 8.07 24.41 -1.11
C GLN A 476 7.47 24.37 -2.52
N ILE A 477 6.79 23.28 -2.88
CA ILE A 477 6.14 23.14 -4.19
C ILE A 477 5.01 24.17 -4.35
N ARG A 478 4.17 24.42 -3.33
CA ARG A 478 3.11 25.46 -3.40
C ARG A 478 3.71 26.84 -3.62
N LEU A 479 4.65 27.26 -2.77
CA LEU A 479 5.33 28.56 -2.89
C LEU A 479 6.00 28.74 -4.26
N LEU A 480 6.54 27.66 -4.82
CA LEU A 480 7.15 27.67 -6.15
C LEU A 480 6.11 27.75 -7.28
N LEU A 481 4.98 27.05 -7.17
CA LEU A 481 3.86 27.20 -8.11
C LEU A 481 3.31 28.62 -8.07
N ASP A 482 3.15 29.21 -6.88
CA ASP A 482 2.74 30.62 -6.72
C ASP A 482 3.75 31.57 -7.40
N LYS A 483 5.05 31.40 -7.12
CA LYS A 483 6.16 32.17 -7.74
C LYS A 483 6.11 32.15 -9.27
N VAL A 484 5.87 30.99 -9.90
CA VAL A 484 5.80 30.88 -11.37
C VAL A 484 4.43 31.25 -11.93
N GLY A 485 3.44 31.61 -11.10
CA GLY A 485 2.08 31.97 -11.52
C GLY A 485 1.27 30.75 -11.99
N LEU A 486 1.34 29.67 -11.21
CA LEU A 486 0.59 28.42 -11.30
C LEU A 486 -0.09 28.08 -9.95
N GLY A 487 -0.37 29.08 -9.10
CA GLY A 487 -0.84 28.88 -7.72
C GLY A 487 -2.16 28.11 -7.55
N GLN A 488 -2.99 28.02 -8.61
CA GLN A 488 -4.23 27.21 -8.61
C GLN A 488 -4.01 25.75 -9.05
N GLU A 489 -2.82 25.42 -9.53
CA GLU A 489 -2.50 24.07 -10.02
C GLU A 489 -2.32 23.06 -8.89
N HIS A 490 -2.59 21.81 -9.23
CA HIS A 490 -2.36 20.65 -8.38
C HIS A 490 -2.13 19.39 -9.22
N PHE A 491 -1.51 18.40 -8.61
CA PHE A 491 -1.19 17.11 -9.25
C PHE A 491 -0.87 16.07 -8.18
N VAL A 492 -0.93 14.80 -8.54
CA VAL A 492 -0.70 13.67 -7.63
C VAL A 492 0.79 13.56 -7.29
N VAL A 493 1.16 13.92 -6.04
CA VAL A 493 2.54 13.84 -5.50
C VAL A 493 2.69 12.61 -4.60
N ARG A 494 3.68 11.73 -4.85
CA ARG A 494 3.85 10.52 -4.01
C ARG A 494 5.31 10.24 -3.69
N MET A 495 5.61 9.99 -2.41
CA MET A 495 6.97 9.88 -1.89
C MET A 495 7.23 8.53 -1.22
N THR A 496 8.44 8.00 -1.45
CA THR A 496 8.93 6.80 -0.78
C THR A 496 10.41 6.91 -0.47
N GLY A 497 10.83 6.53 0.73
CA GLY A 497 12.25 6.54 1.14
C GLY A 497 13.10 5.41 0.55
N CYS A 498 12.57 4.58 -0.35
CA CYS A 498 13.27 3.47 -1.02
C CYS A 498 12.48 2.93 -2.23
N PRO A 499 13.11 2.21 -3.19
CA PRO A 499 12.45 1.73 -4.43
C PRO A 499 11.41 0.61 -4.28
N ASN A 500 10.96 0.31 -3.05
CA ASN A 500 9.89 -0.66 -2.80
C ASN A 500 8.49 -0.17 -3.21
N GLY A 501 8.32 1.12 -3.48
CA GLY A 501 7.07 1.69 -4.02
C GLY A 501 5.87 1.69 -3.07
N CYS A 502 6.09 1.74 -1.75
CA CYS A 502 5.05 1.58 -0.73
C CYS A 502 3.90 2.62 -0.79
N ALA A 503 4.19 3.87 -1.17
CA ALA A 503 3.21 4.94 -1.39
C ALA A 503 2.76 5.06 -2.86
N ARG A 504 3.01 4.03 -3.68
CA ARG A 504 2.66 3.94 -5.10
C ARG A 504 3.22 5.10 -5.98
N PRO A 505 4.52 5.44 -5.88
CA PRO A 505 5.11 6.63 -6.51
C PRO A 505 5.21 6.55 -8.04
N TYR A 506 5.32 5.35 -8.61
CA TYR A 506 5.40 5.16 -10.07
C TYR A 506 4.07 5.36 -10.79
N MET A 507 2.98 5.66 -10.06
CA MET A 507 1.67 6.06 -10.61
C MET A 507 1.43 7.58 -10.46
N ALA A 508 2.36 8.31 -9.87
CA ALA A 508 2.24 9.73 -9.56
C ALA A 508 2.58 10.59 -10.78
N GLU A 509 1.99 11.78 -10.84
CA GLU A 509 2.39 12.81 -11.80
C GLU A 509 3.77 13.36 -11.43
N LEU A 510 4.04 13.51 -10.12
CA LEU A 510 5.35 13.76 -9.53
C LEU A 510 5.68 12.71 -8.45
N GLY A 511 6.61 11.81 -8.76
CA GLY A 511 7.02 10.70 -7.89
C GLY A 511 8.42 10.86 -7.30
N PHE A 512 8.55 10.74 -5.98
CA PHE A 512 9.82 10.81 -5.24
C PHE A 512 10.23 9.41 -4.72
N VAL A 513 11.40 8.92 -5.13
CA VAL A 513 11.88 7.57 -4.81
C VAL A 513 13.32 7.63 -4.26
N GLY A 514 13.45 7.59 -2.94
CA GLY A 514 14.72 7.77 -2.21
C GLY A 514 15.85 6.88 -2.71
N SER A 515 16.93 7.49 -3.18
CA SER A 515 18.07 6.83 -3.84
C SER A 515 19.40 6.98 -3.08
N ALA A 516 19.53 8.00 -2.23
CA ALA A 516 20.57 8.15 -1.19
C ALA A 516 19.99 8.97 -0.02
N ALA A 517 20.78 9.20 1.04
CA ALA A 517 20.42 10.19 2.07
C ALA A 517 20.11 11.54 1.41
N ASP A 518 19.02 12.17 1.84
CA ASP A 518 18.53 13.48 1.39
C ASP A 518 18.39 13.62 -0.14
N SER A 519 18.26 12.48 -0.83
CA SER A 519 18.28 12.39 -2.29
C SER A 519 17.23 11.42 -2.84
N TYR A 520 16.52 11.86 -3.88
CA TYR A 520 15.44 11.11 -4.51
C TYR A 520 15.71 10.91 -6.00
N GLN A 521 15.39 9.73 -6.53
CA GLN A 521 15.09 9.56 -7.94
C GLN A 521 13.71 10.18 -8.20
N ILE A 522 13.63 11.10 -9.16
CA ILE A 522 12.41 11.79 -9.57
C ILE A 522 11.77 11.02 -10.73
N TRP A 523 10.46 10.82 -10.66
CA TRP A 523 9.62 10.18 -11.66
C TRP A 523 8.53 11.15 -12.10
N LEU A 524 8.27 11.25 -13.40
CA LEU A 524 7.30 12.17 -13.99
C LEU A 524 6.33 11.43 -14.93
N GLY A 525 5.13 11.98 -15.11
CA GLY A 525 4.24 11.56 -16.19
C GLY A 525 3.35 10.34 -15.90
N GLY A 526 3.10 10.02 -14.62
CA GLY A 526 1.89 9.29 -14.24
C GLY A 526 0.63 10.11 -14.55
N SER A 527 -0.53 9.68 -14.07
CA SER A 527 -1.84 10.26 -14.46
C SER A 527 -2.71 10.58 -13.23
N PRO A 528 -3.55 11.64 -13.28
CA PRO A 528 -4.51 11.97 -12.22
C PRO A 528 -5.41 10.81 -11.83
N ASN A 529 -5.73 9.93 -12.79
CA ASN A 529 -6.60 8.76 -12.64
C ASN A 529 -5.85 7.43 -12.45
N GLN A 530 -4.52 7.44 -12.28
CA GLN A 530 -3.66 6.25 -12.08
C GLN A 530 -3.89 5.09 -13.07
N THR A 531 -4.02 5.43 -14.36
CA THR A 531 -4.03 4.47 -15.49
C THR A 531 -2.65 4.25 -16.10
N ARG A 532 -1.71 5.18 -15.85
CA ARG A 532 -0.38 5.23 -16.50
C ARG A 532 0.79 5.21 -15.51
N LEU A 533 1.87 4.51 -15.87
CA LEU A 533 3.16 4.57 -15.18
C LEU A 533 3.93 5.85 -15.51
N ALA A 534 4.48 6.48 -14.47
CA ALA A 534 5.52 7.49 -14.58
C ALA A 534 6.84 6.90 -15.14
N LYS A 535 7.69 7.78 -15.68
CA LYS A 535 9.03 7.45 -16.21
C LYS A 535 10.13 8.13 -15.36
N PRO A 536 11.34 7.56 -15.25
CA PRO A 536 12.42 8.14 -14.45
C PRO A 536 13.01 9.37 -15.15
N TYR A 537 13.01 10.52 -14.46
CA TYR A 537 13.49 11.80 -14.96
C TYR A 537 14.92 12.11 -14.50
N ILE A 538 15.20 12.04 -13.19
CA ILE A 538 16.54 12.23 -12.59
C ILE A 538 16.80 11.12 -11.57
N ASP A 539 17.98 10.50 -11.58
CA ASP A 539 18.32 9.38 -10.67
C ASP A 539 18.65 9.79 -9.23
N LYS A 540 19.16 11.01 -9.03
CA LYS A 540 19.56 11.53 -7.72
C LYS A 540 19.48 13.06 -7.67
N LEU A 541 18.28 13.58 -7.43
CA LEU A 541 18.09 14.98 -7.04
C LEU A 541 18.27 15.09 -5.52
N HIS A 542 19.20 15.92 -5.06
CA HIS A 542 19.35 16.26 -3.65
C HIS A 542 18.31 17.30 -3.24
N ILE A 543 17.79 17.23 -2.02
CA ILE A 543 16.68 18.10 -1.57
C ILE A 543 16.98 19.60 -1.69
N ASN A 544 18.20 20.04 -1.40
CA ASN A 544 18.64 21.44 -1.55
C ASN A 544 18.56 21.97 -3.00
N ASN A 545 18.48 21.09 -4.00
CA ASN A 545 18.40 21.44 -5.41
C ASN A 545 16.96 21.34 -5.96
N LEU A 546 15.99 20.99 -5.11
CA LEU A 546 14.63 20.65 -5.52
C LEU A 546 13.91 21.82 -6.19
N GLU A 547 13.93 23.00 -5.56
CA GLU A 547 13.23 24.19 -6.04
C GLU A 547 13.76 24.63 -7.41
N ALA A 548 15.09 24.77 -7.55
CA ALA A 548 15.74 25.19 -8.79
C ALA A 548 15.54 24.22 -9.97
N GLU A 549 15.31 22.94 -9.70
CA GLU A 549 15.00 21.93 -10.71
C GLU A 549 13.51 21.95 -11.09
N LEU A 550 12.61 21.92 -10.10
CA LEU A 550 11.16 21.96 -10.32
C LEU A 550 10.71 23.27 -10.97
N GLU A 551 11.36 24.40 -10.67
CA GLU A 551 11.02 25.72 -11.24
C GLU A 551 11.04 25.68 -12.77
N ARG A 552 12.08 25.07 -13.34
CA ARG A 552 12.28 24.97 -14.79
C ARG A 552 11.25 24.05 -15.43
N ILE A 553 10.86 22.98 -14.74
CA ILE A 553 9.83 22.03 -15.19
C ILE A 553 8.44 22.67 -15.15
N PHE A 554 8.12 23.42 -14.09
CA PHE A 554 6.84 24.13 -13.97
C PHE A 554 6.73 25.32 -14.93
N ILE A 555 7.84 26.02 -15.22
CA ILE A 555 7.88 27.03 -16.29
C ILE A 555 7.64 26.38 -17.67
N TYR A 556 8.21 25.20 -17.93
CA TYR A 556 7.93 24.46 -19.17
C TYR A 556 6.45 24.06 -19.27
N PHE A 557 5.86 23.53 -18.19
CA PHE A 557 4.43 23.24 -18.11
C PHE A 557 3.57 24.48 -18.39
N LYS A 558 3.84 25.61 -17.72
CA LYS A 558 3.13 26.87 -17.94
C LYS A 558 3.20 27.35 -19.39
N GLN A 559 4.34 27.20 -20.04
CA GLN A 559 4.58 27.68 -21.41
C GLN A 559 4.01 26.78 -22.51
N GLN A 560 3.88 25.47 -22.27
CA GLN A 560 3.68 24.47 -23.34
C GLN A 560 2.55 23.47 -23.09
N ARG A 561 1.77 23.64 -22.01
CA ARG A 561 0.54 22.87 -21.77
C ARG A 561 -0.58 23.24 -22.74
N GLN A 562 -1.47 22.30 -22.98
CA GLN A 562 -2.77 22.55 -23.61
C GLN A 562 -3.79 23.04 -22.57
N PRO A 563 -4.94 23.61 -22.97
CA PRO A 563 -6.07 23.85 -22.08
C PRO A 563 -6.45 22.56 -21.34
N ASP A 564 -6.80 22.70 -20.05
CA ASP A 564 -7.25 21.63 -19.15
C ASP A 564 -6.30 20.41 -18.99
N GLU A 565 -5.05 20.53 -19.45
CA GLU A 565 -4.06 19.46 -19.39
C GLU A 565 -3.39 19.33 -18.01
N SER A 566 -3.46 18.14 -17.43
CA SER A 566 -2.77 17.81 -16.16
C SER A 566 -1.25 17.87 -16.30
N PHE A 567 -0.54 18.13 -15.20
CA PHE A 567 0.92 18.10 -15.17
C PHE A 567 1.51 16.74 -15.62
N GLY A 568 0.89 15.64 -15.21
CA GLY A 568 1.27 14.29 -15.62
C GLY A 568 0.96 13.96 -17.08
N ASP A 569 -0.17 14.42 -17.61
CA ASP A 569 -0.52 14.26 -19.02
C ASP A 569 0.39 15.09 -19.93
N PHE A 570 0.69 16.34 -19.53
CA PHE A 570 1.72 17.18 -20.13
C PHE A 570 3.07 16.46 -20.19
N CYS A 571 3.58 15.98 -19.04
CA CYS A 571 4.88 15.29 -18.97
C CYS A 571 4.92 14.03 -19.85
N ASN A 572 3.78 13.35 -20.03
CA ASN A 572 3.68 12.22 -20.94
C ASN A 572 3.65 12.63 -22.42
N ARG A 573 2.92 13.70 -22.78
CA ARG A 573 2.80 14.21 -24.15
C ARG A 573 4.12 14.77 -24.69
N VAL A 574 4.83 15.60 -23.91
CA VAL A 574 6.09 16.20 -24.37
C VAL A 574 7.26 15.21 -24.26
N GLY A 575 7.20 14.27 -23.31
CA GLY A 575 8.23 13.27 -23.07
C GLY A 575 9.41 13.77 -22.23
N ILE A 576 10.02 12.83 -21.50
CA ILE A 576 11.13 13.06 -20.56
C ILE A 576 12.31 13.77 -21.23
N GLU A 577 12.62 13.41 -22.46
CA GLU A 577 13.74 13.95 -23.25
C GLU A 577 13.51 15.42 -23.64
N ALA A 578 12.26 15.83 -23.90
CA ALA A 578 11.92 17.23 -24.16
C ALA A 578 12.03 18.07 -22.89
N ILE A 579 11.57 17.55 -21.74
CA ILE A 579 11.74 18.19 -20.42
C ILE A 579 13.23 18.38 -20.13
N ARG A 580 14.04 17.31 -20.24
CA ARG A 580 15.51 17.36 -20.07
C ARG A 580 16.13 18.41 -20.99
N LYS A 581 15.73 18.47 -22.27
CA LYS A 581 16.24 19.45 -23.22
C LYS A 581 15.84 20.88 -22.85
N PHE A 582 14.60 21.13 -22.44
CA PHE A 582 14.16 22.45 -22.00
C PHE A 582 14.93 22.90 -20.75
N VAL A 583 14.91 22.08 -19.69
CA VAL A 583 15.55 22.38 -18.40
C VAL A 583 17.06 22.63 -18.53
N THR A 584 17.74 21.92 -19.45
CA THR A 584 19.18 22.10 -19.72
C THR A 584 19.48 23.42 -20.44
N ASN A 585 18.57 23.89 -21.31
CA ASN A 585 18.74 25.14 -22.08
C ASN A 585 18.08 26.36 -21.41
N TYR A 586 17.34 26.16 -20.30
CA TYR A 586 16.64 27.23 -19.60
C TYR A 586 17.61 28.12 -18.82
N GLN A 587 18.04 29.22 -19.44
CA GLN A 587 18.68 30.33 -18.76
C GLN A 587 17.60 31.10 -17.97
N SER A 588 17.78 31.23 -16.65
CA SER A 588 16.86 32.02 -15.83
C SER A 588 17.02 33.51 -16.15
N SER A 589 15.92 34.18 -16.48
CA SER A 589 15.87 35.63 -16.74
C SER A 589 16.23 36.49 -15.52
N PHE A 590 16.46 35.88 -14.35
CA PHE A 590 16.96 36.55 -13.14
C PHE A 590 18.50 36.57 -13.02
N SER A 591 19.25 35.96 -13.94
CA SER A 591 20.72 35.88 -13.87
C SER A 591 21.47 37.11 -14.40
N MET A 592 20.78 38.15 -14.90
CA MET A 592 21.40 39.38 -15.39
C MET A 592 21.12 40.56 -14.45
N ASN A 593 21.82 40.60 -13.31
CA ASN A 593 21.99 41.85 -12.55
C ASN A 593 23.21 41.88 -11.60
N THR A 594 24.16 40.94 -11.73
CA THR A 594 25.41 40.92 -10.94
C THR A 594 26.60 41.57 -11.64
N ASP A 595 26.54 41.74 -12.97
CA ASP A 595 27.70 42.13 -13.79
C ASP A 595 27.77 43.64 -14.12
N ILE A 596 27.04 44.48 -13.36
CA ILE A 596 27.14 45.95 -13.44
C ILE A 596 27.62 46.52 -12.10
N ASN A 597 28.82 46.12 -11.66
CA ASN A 597 29.60 46.85 -10.64
C ASN A 597 31.07 46.39 -10.54
N ASN A 598 31.72 46.08 -11.67
CA ASN A 598 33.13 45.64 -11.66
C ASN A 598 34.00 46.24 -12.79
N SER A 599 33.76 47.50 -13.13
CA SER A 599 34.52 48.26 -14.13
C SER A 599 35.07 49.59 -13.59
N SER A 600 35.50 49.62 -12.33
CA SER A 600 36.23 50.73 -11.71
C SER A 600 36.91 50.29 -10.41
N LEU A 601 38.09 49.65 -10.49
CA LEU A 601 39.11 49.58 -9.42
C LEU A 601 40.41 48.92 -9.89
N THR A 602 41.15 49.59 -10.77
CA THR A 602 42.54 49.23 -11.10
C THR A 602 43.45 50.45 -11.07
N SER A 603 44.04 50.75 -9.90
CA SER A 603 45.40 51.29 -9.71
C SER A 603 45.67 51.61 -8.24
N ILE A 604 46.97 51.61 -7.88
CA ILE A 604 47.56 52.06 -6.61
C ILE A 604 47.08 51.34 -5.34
N ASN A 605 47.92 50.44 -4.82
CA ASN A 605 48.22 50.43 -3.39
C ASN A 605 49.62 49.86 -3.14
N SER A 606 50.46 50.61 -2.43
CA SER A 606 51.84 50.24 -2.10
C SER A 606 52.08 50.40 -0.60
N GLU A 607 52.39 49.29 0.06
CA GLU A 607 53.15 49.16 1.32
C GLU A 607 52.85 50.13 2.49
N LYS A 608 52.35 49.58 3.61
CA LYS A 608 53.06 49.64 4.93
C LYS A 608 52.43 48.80 6.05
N ASN A 609 53.14 47.72 6.39
CA ASN A 609 53.70 47.41 7.72
C ASN A 609 52.85 47.39 9.04
N ILE A 610 53.00 46.25 9.72
CA ILE A 610 53.40 46.09 11.16
C ILE A 610 52.25 46.06 12.23
N PRO A 611 52.34 45.20 13.29
CA PRO A 611 51.32 44.14 13.45
C PRO A 611 50.81 43.86 14.90
N ILE A 612 50.75 42.57 15.28
CA ILE A 612 49.96 41.87 16.32
C ILE A 612 50.46 42.03 17.78
N VAL A 613 49.51 42.08 18.73
CA VAL A 613 49.58 41.81 20.20
C VAL A 613 48.15 41.31 20.60
N THR A 614 47.78 40.29 21.41
CA THR A 614 48.29 39.45 22.53
C THR A 614 48.13 40.05 23.96
N ASP A 615 47.72 39.33 25.02
CA ASP A 615 47.12 37.97 25.15
C ASP A 615 46.34 37.74 26.49
N VAL A 616 45.73 36.54 26.64
CA VAL A 616 45.33 35.74 27.86
C VAL A 616 45.30 36.44 29.27
N THR A 617 44.20 36.37 30.08
CA THR A 617 44.03 35.39 31.22
C THR A 617 42.61 35.31 31.87
N GLU A 618 42.24 34.10 32.37
CA GLU A 618 41.67 33.66 33.69
C GLU A 618 40.73 34.57 34.56
N THR A 619 39.83 34.12 35.48
CA THR A 619 39.36 32.80 36.01
C THR A 619 37.92 32.85 36.62
N THR A 620 37.38 31.69 37.05
CA THR A 620 36.09 31.39 37.77
C THR A 620 36.17 31.58 39.33
N PRO A 621 35.13 31.41 40.22
CA PRO A 621 34.00 30.46 40.17
C PRO A 621 32.61 30.76 40.88
N ASP A 622 31.72 29.77 40.73
CA ASP A 622 30.48 29.35 41.45
C ASP A 622 29.86 30.11 42.65
N THR A 623 28.51 30.18 42.64
CA THR A 623 27.67 29.45 43.63
C THR A 623 26.20 29.27 43.17
N LYS A 624 25.45 28.36 43.81
CA LYS A 624 24.03 28.03 43.52
C LYS A 624 23.08 28.57 44.60
N SER A 625 21.80 28.80 44.29
CA SER A 625 20.68 27.88 44.68
C SER A 625 19.29 28.55 44.89
N GLN A 626 18.28 27.67 44.87
CA GLN A 626 16.89 27.78 45.34
C GLN A 626 15.82 28.53 44.53
N GLU A 627 14.66 27.87 44.50
CA GLU A 627 13.33 28.32 44.09
C GLU A 627 12.56 28.77 45.35
N GLU A 628 11.54 29.64 45.25
CA GLU A 628 10.21 29.31 45.81
C GLU A 628 9.07 30.30 45.51
N SER A 629 7.86 29.73 45.51
CA SER A 629 6.57 30.32 45.93
C SER A 629 5.83 31.32 45.02
N THR A 630 4.50 31.21 45.07
CA THR A 630 3.51 32.09 44.45
C THR A 630 2.64 32.79 45.51
N SER A 631 2.22 34.03 45.18
CA SER A 631 0.96 34.69 45.53
C SER A 631 0.28 34.46 46.90
N LYS A 632 0.00 35.56 47.61
CA LYS A 632 -1.15 35.67 48.53
C LYS A 632 -2.01 36.90 48.22
N ASN A 633 -3.33 36.74 48.31
CA ASN A 633 -4.33 37.80 48.32
C ASN A 633 -4.77 38.11 49.76
N LEU A 634 -5.31 39.30 49.99
CA LEU A 634 -6.35 39.73 50.96
C LEU A 634 -6.49 41.28 50.78
N GLU A 635 -7.61 41.99 50.98
CA GLU A 635 -9.01 41.64 51.30
C GLU A 635 -9.94 42.87 51.09
N ASN A 636 -11.22 42.66 50.73
CA ASN A 636 -12.46 43.32 51.30
C ASN A 636 -13.67 43.42 50.34
N ASN A 637 -14.81 42.82 50.77
CA ASN A 637 -16.18 43.37 50.96
C ASN A 637 -16.82 44.30 49.88
N GLN A 638 -18.10 44.24 49.47
CA GLN A 638 -19.35 43.72 50.09
C GLN A 638 -20.55 43.85 49.08
N GLU A 639 -21.63 43.10 49.35
CA GLU A 639 -23.08 43.29 49.05
C GLU A 639 -23.58 43.81 47.66
N VAL A 640 -24.55 43.24 46.90
CA VAL A 640 -25.73 42.33 47.06
C VAL A 640 -27.07 43.04 46.70
N ILE A 641 -27.83 42.43 45.78
CA ILE A 641 -29.26 42.62 45.41
C ILE A 641 -29.65 43.81 44.46
N PRO A 642 -30.58 43.60 43.47
CA PRO A 642 -31.01 44.61 42.48
C PRO A 642 -32.52 44.97 42.53
N MET A 643 -32.96 46.03 41.80
CA MET A 643 -34.10 45.98 40.85
C MET A 643 -34.45 47.33 40.16
N ASN A 644 -35.04 47.20 38.96
CA ASN A 644 -35.99 48.11 38.26
C ASN A 644 -35.60 49.53 37.77
N SER A 645 -36.03 49.80 36.53
CA SER A 645 -36.16 51.09 35.83
C SER A 645 -37.37 51.92 36.38
N PRO A 646 -37.81 53.12 35.87
CA PRO A 646 -37.75 53.64 34.47
C PRO A 646 -37.64 55.18 34.24
N VAL A 647 -37.91 55.62 32.98
CA VAL A 647 -38.50 56.93 32.52
C VAL A 647 -37.59 58.09 32.02
N THR A 648 -37.62 58.34 30.69
CA THR A 648 -37.40 59.63 29.92
C THR A 648 -35.99 60.30 29.89
N GLN A 649 -35.61 61.20 28.95
CA GLN A 649 -36.23 61.74 27.70
C GLN A 649 -35.16 62.24 26.68
N SER A 650 -35.53 62.40 25.38
CA SER A 650 -35.01 63.31 24.30
C SER A 650 -33.53 63.78 24.27
N THR A 651 -32.82 63.93 23.14
CA THR A 651 -33.14 64.14 21.70
C THR A 651 -31.89 63.72 20.88
N ASN A 652 -31.87 63.42 19.57
CA ASN A 652 -32.29 64.27 18.45
C ASN A 652 -32.44 63.49 17.12
N MET A 653 -32.90 64.17 16.05
CA MET A 653 -33.18 63.61 14.71
C MET A 653 -31.91 63.09 13.96
N THR A 654 -32.00 62.13 13.03
CA THR A 654 -32.48 62.31 11.64
C THR A 654 -33.02 61.01 11.02
N GLN A 655 -33.99 61.13 10.11
CA GLN A 655 -34.74 60.01 9.51
C GLN A 655 -34.13 59.50 8.19
N THR A 656 -34.23 58.19 7.96
CA THR A 656 -34.64 57.63 6.67
C THR A 656 -35.50 56.38 6.91
N THR A 657 -36.48 56.10 6.06
CA THR A 657 -37.61 55.20 6.35
C THR A 657 -37.33 53.71 6.15
N THR A 658 -37.83 52.90 7.07
CA THR A 658 -38.10 51.46 6.90
C THR A 658 -39.59 51.21 6.71
N THR A 659 -39.94 50.13 5.99
CA THR A 659 -41.20 49.41 6.22
C THR A 659 -41.04 47.94 5.82
N SER A 660 -41.56 47.04 6.65
CA SER A 660 -41.78 45.62 6.34
C SER A 660 -43.08 45.48 5.49
N THR A 661 -43.70 44.32 5.20
CA THR A 661 -44.07 43.23 6.11
C THR A 661 -44.61 42.00 5.34
N THR A 662 -44.15 40.80 5.73
CA THR A 662 -44.87 39.49 5.75
C THR A 662 -45.68 38.91 4.57
N ILE A 663 -45.36 37.62 4.30
CA ILE A 663 -46.26 36.43 4.19
C ILE A 663 -46.90 36.04 2.83
N SER A 664 -46.48 34.83 2.38
CA SER A 664 -47.14 33.73 1.64
C SER A 664 -47.69 33.86 0.20
N GLU A 665 -47.57 32.71 -0.49
CA GLU A 665 -48.31 32.21 -1.67
C GLU A 665 -48.14 32.90 -3.05
N ALA A 666 -47.47 32.20 -3.97
CA ALA A 666 -47.86 32.08 -5.39
C ALA A 666 -47.17 30.87 -6.05
N GLN A 667 -47.83 30.22 -7.01
CA GLN A 667 -47.22 29.30 -7.97
C GLN A 667 -46.67 30.08 -9.19
N PRO A 668 -45.81 29.46 -10.02
CA PRO A 668 -45.77 29.75 -11.46
C PRO A 668 -46.42 28.62 -12.27
N LEU A 669 -47.29 28.98 -13.23
CA LEU A 669 -47.82 28.05 -14.23
C LEU A 669 -46.83 27.87 -15.41
N SER A 670 -47.03 26.84 -16.21
CA SER A 670 -46.16 26.51 -17.36
C SER A 670 -46.22 27.51 -18.52
N THR A 671 -45.19 27.54 -19.38
CA THR A 671 -45.34 27.28 -20.84
C THR A 671 -43.99 27.22 -21.58
N HIS A 672 -44.04 26.81 -22.86
CA HIS A 672 -43.01 26.90 -23.92
C HIS A 672 -41.82 25.91 -23.98
N GLN A 673 -42.12 24.79 -24.67
CA GLN A 673 -41.47 24.33 -25.92
C GLN A 673 -40.05 23.75 -25.91
N THR A 674 -40.00 22.45 -26.21
CA THR A 674 -38.83 21.70 -26.71
C THR A 674 -38.50 22.04 -28.17
N PRO A 675 -37.21 22.18 -28.53
CA PRO A 675 -36.72 21.92 -29.88
C PRO A 675 -36.66 20.40 -30.16
N LYS A 676 -36.78 20.00 -31.43
CA LYS A 676 -36.77 18.58 -31.84
C LYS A 676 -35.40 18.12 -32.37
N THR A 677 -35.16 16.82 -32.24
CA THR A 677 -34.12 16.07 -32.96
C THR A 677 -34.28 16.17 -34.49
N PRO A 678 -33.19 16.24 -35.26
CA PRO A 678 -33.17 15.88 -36.68
C PRO A 678 -32.69 14.43 -36.89
N THR A 679 -33.28 13.73 -37.85
CA THR A 679 -32.83 12.44 -38.41
C THR A 679 -32.83 12.53 -39.95
N PHE A 680 -32.43 11.46 -40.65
CA PHE A 680 -32.27 11.34 -42.12
C PHE A 680 -30.99 12.01 -42.70
N SER A 681 -30.36 11.50 -43.77
CA SER A 681 -30.48 10.20 -44.48
C SER A 681 -29.15 9.83 -45.16
N SER A 682 -29.16 8.76 -45.97
CA SER A 682 -28.04 8.21 -46.74
C SER A 682 -27.79 8.88 -48.11
N ASP A 683 -26.74 8.40 -48.78
CA ASP A 683 -26.48 8.40 -50.22
C ASP A 683 -26.02 9.69 -50.94
N THR A 684 -24.76 9.67 -51.43
CA THR A 684 -24.43 9.76 -52.87
C THR A 684 -22.94 9.42 -53.12
N ASN A 685 -22.49 9.38 -54.38
CA ASN A 685 -21.32 8.61 -54.84
C ASN A 685 -20.47 9.38 -55.89
N THR A 686 -19.19 8.99 -56.09
CA THR A 686 -18.25 9.48 -57.15
C THR A 686 -17.77 10.96 -56.95
N THR A 687 -16.56 11.43 -57.33
CA THR A 687 -15.71 11.11 -58.50
C THR A 687 -14.19 11.38 -58.29
N ILE A 688 -13.38 10.86 -59.21
CA ILE A 688 -11.91 10.86 -59.36
C ILE A 688 -11.30 12.23 -59.75
N SER A 689 -10.10 12.58 -59.21
CA SER A 689 -8.94 13.07 -60.01
C SER A 689 -7.67 13.38 -59.17
N THR A 690 -6.49 12.97 -59.65
CA THR A 690 -5.16 13.49 -59.25
C THR A 690 -4.64 14.47 -60.33
N PRO A 691 -3.50 15.18 -60.13
CA PRO A 691 -2.24 14.65 -60.72
C PRO A 691 -0.89 15.10 -60.08
N SER A 692 0.16 14.28 -60.31
CA SER A 692 1.56 14.66 -60.63
C SER A 692 2.48 15.41 -59.63
N THR A 693 3.82 15.38 -59.72
CA THR A 693 4.85 14.28 -59.70
C THR A 693 6.26 14.89 -59.81
N LEU A 694 7.28 14.28 -59.17
CA LEU A 694 8.74 14.23 -59.51
C LEU A 694 9.60 14.00 -58.23
N GLY A 695 10.66 13.19 -58.18
CA GLY A 695 11.09 12.14 -59.11
C GLY A 695 12.59 11.72 -58.99
N LYS A 696 12.85 10.40 -58.87
CA LYS A 696 14.04 9.54 -59.21
C LYS A 696 14.32 8.49 -58.11
N GLN A 697 14.46 7.17 -58.35
CA GLN A 697 15.30 6.35 -59.27
C GLN A 697 16.80 6.35 -58.88
N GLU A 698 17.57 5.25 -58.88
CA GLU A 698 17.45 3.87 -59.43
C GLU A 698 17.81 2.80 -58.35
N GLY A 699 17.79 1.46 -58.54
CA GLY A 699 17.58 0.59 -59.73
C GLY A 699 17.48 -0.92 -59.38
N GLN A 700 17.37 -1.81 -60.38
CA GLN A 700 17.07 -3.26 -60.25
C GLN A 700 17.75 -4.09 -61.37
N PRO A 701 18.02 -5.40 -61.15
CA PRO A 701 17.63 -6.49 -62.10
C PRO A 701 17.06 -7.75 -61.35
N THR A 702 16.06 -8.57 -61.73
CA THR A 702 15.41 -9.12 -62.96
C THR A 702 15.86 -10.54 -63.38
N VAL A 703 14.90 -11.38 -63.87
CA VAL A 703 15.05 -12.56 -64.80
C VAL A 703 15.63 -13.88 -64.18
N GLU A 704 15.16 -15.13 -64.43
CA GLU A 704 14.01 -15.68 -65.22
C GLU A 704 13.60 -17.17 -64.91
N THR A 705 12.42 -17.58 -65.43
CA THR A 705 11.96 -18.96 -65.86
C THR A 705 11.72 -20.17 -64.92
N THR A 706 10.72 -20.99 -65.34
CA THR A 706 10.45 -22.42 -65.03
C THR A 706 10.79 -23.32 -66.25
N PRO A 707 10.87 -24.67 -66.17
CA PRO A 707 9.70 -25.52 -66.51
C PRO A 707 9.63 -26.98 -65.97
N SER A 708 8.42 -27.58 -66.01
CA SER A 708 8.00 -28.99 -66.32
C SER A 708 8.73 -30.23 -65.70
N THR A 709 8.26 -31.50 -65.72
CA THR A 709 7.18 -32.30 -66.38
C THR A 709 7.11 -33.66 -65.59
N SER A 710 6.12 -34.58 -65.57
CA SER A 710 4.71 -34.80 -66.01
C SER A 710 4.12 -35.95 -65.11
N VAL A 711 3.14 -36.86 -65.33
CA VAL A 711 2.48 -37.59 -66.46
C VAL A 711 1.11 -38.16 -65.99
N GLN A 712 0.00 -37.93 -66.74
CA GLN A 712 -1.24 -38.75 -67.04
C GLN A 712 -1.97 -39.57 -65.93
N GLN A 713 -3.27 -39.94 -65.95
CA GLN A 713 -4.60 -39.66 -66.60
C GLN A 713 -5.63 -40.51 -65.76
N GLU A 714 -6.98 -40.50 -65.76
CA GLU A 714 -8.19 -39.92 -66.41
C GLU A 714 -9.38 -40.27 -65.42
N ASP A 715 -10.68 -39.91 -65.46
CA ASP A 715 -11.67 -39.04 -66.18
C ASP A 715 -12.93 -38.95 -65.22
N LYS A 716 -14.23 -38.60 -65.44
CA LYS A 716 -15.19 -38.28 -66.54
C LYS A 716 -16.29 -37.28 -66.03
N LEU A 717 -17.13 -36.82 -66.98
CA LEU A 717 -18.56 -36.36 -66.97
C LEU A 717 -19.35 -36.33 -65.62
N THR A 718 -20.32 -35.45 -65.27
CA THR A 718 -21.13 -34.33 -65.89
C THR A 718 -21.75 -33.47 -64.71
N VAL A 719 -22.26 -32.22 -64.75
CA VAL A 719 -23.06 -31.37 -65.71
C VAL A 719 -24.60 -31.66 -65.62
N GLU A 720 -25.59 -30.74 -65.48
CA GLU A 720 -25.73 -29.26 -65.69
C GLU A 720 -26.85 -28.52 -64.84
N THR A 721 -26.67 -27.21 -64.55
CA THR A 721 -27.60 -26.02 -64.39
C THR A 721 -28.96 -25.93 -63.60
N THR A 722 -28.99 -24.95 -62.64
CA THR A 722 -29.92 -23.77 -62.43
C THR A 722 -31.40 -23.78 -61.93
N SER A 723 -31.73 -22.68 -61.20
CA SER A 723 -33.04 -21.99 -60.94
C SER A 723 -33.98 -22.55 -59.84
N GLY A 724 -34.82 -21.75 -59.13
CA GLY A 724 -34.97 -20.27 -59.03
C GLY A 724 -36.23 -19.82 -58.22
N GLN A 725 -36.33 -18.51 -57.86
CA GLN A 725 -37.51 -17.78 -57.30
C GLN A 725 -38.04 -18.16 -55.88
N GLN A 726 -38.83 -17.34 -55.14
CA GLN A 726 -38.95 -15.86 -54.99
C GLN A 726 -39.73 -15.49 -53.68
N GLU A 727 -39.79 -14.20 -53.35
CA GLU A 727 -40.29 -13.46 -52.16
C GLU A 727 -41.63 -13.83 -51.49
N GLY A 728 -41.82 -13.40 -50.22
CA GLY A 728 -43.11 -13.31 -49.53
C GLY A 728 -43.07 -12.76 -48.08
N GLN A 729 -43.71 -11.61 -47.82
CA GLN A 729 -44.00 -11.06 -46.48
C GLN A 729 -45.42 -11.56 -46.00
N THR A 730 -46.06 -11.23 -44.86
CA THR A 730 -45.97 -10.05 -43.96
C THR A 730 -46.75 -10.24 -42.62
N THR A 731 -46.31 -9.58 -41.53
CA THR A 731 -47.08 -8.94 -40.41
C THR A 731 -48.06 -9.65 -39.43
N VAL A 732 -47.93 -9.23 -38.14
CA VAL A 732 -48.98 -8.87 -37.14
C VAL A 732 -49.66 -9.95 -36.24
N GLU A 733 -49.23 -10.02 -34.96
CA GLU A 733 -49.90 -9.52 -33.71
C GLU A 733 -51.43 -9.71 -33.44
N PRO A 734 -51.96 -9.52 -32.19
CA PRO A 734 -51.34 -9.52 -30.82
C PRO A 734 -52.23 -10.16 -29.68
N THR A 735 -51.82 -10.00 -28.39
CA THR A 735 -52.67 -9.92 -27.16
C THR A 735 -53.30 -11.25 -26.60
N ILE A 736 -53.00 -11.78 -25.39
CA ILE A 736 -53.21 -11.32 -23.96
C ILE A 736 -54.72 -11.42 -23.55
N PRO A 737 -55.19 -11.72 -22.29
CA PRO A 737 -54.53 -11.88 -20.95
C PRO A 737 -54.94 -13.11 -20.07
N SER A 738 -54.44 -13.16 -18.81
CA SER A 738 -55.17 -13.53 -17.55
C SER A 738 -55.60 -15.01 -17.25
N THR A 739 -55.71 -15.52 -16.02
CA THR A 739 -55.39 -15.03 -14.62
C THR A 739 -55.38 -16.16 -13.56
N SER A 740 -54.64 -15.93 -12.45
CA SER A 740 -54.94 -16.26 -11.02
C SER A 740 -55.16 -17.69 -10.49
N GLY A 741 -54.73 -17.91 -9.23
CA GLY A 741 -55.12 -19.02 -8.32
C GLY A 741 -54.01 -20.06 -8.10
N GLN A 742 -53.12 -19.99 -7.09
CA GLN A 742 -53.24 -19.99 -5.60
C GLN A 742 -53.59 -21.35 -4.94
N GLN A 743 -52.94 -21.57 -3.78
CA GLN A 743 -53.06 -22.67 -2.81
C GLN A 743 -52.56 -24.05 -3.28
N GLU A 744 -51.47 -24.58 -2.72
CA GLU A 744 -51.19 -25.10 -1.36
C GLU A 744 -51.52 -26.59 -1.23
N GLY A 745 -50.53 -27.38 -0.80
CA GLY A 745 -50.65 -28.84 -0.66
C GLY A 745 -49.30 -29.52 -0.44
N GLN A 746 -48.90 -29.69 0.82
CA GLN A 746 -47.73 -30.51 1.19
C GLN A 746 -48.07 -32.00 1.11
N THR A 747 -47.17 -32.84 0.60
CA THR A 747 -46.61 -33.97 1.40
C THR A 747 -45.36 -34.59 0.78
N THR A 748 -44.57 -35.24 1.62
CA THR A 748 -43.26 -35.85 1.35
C THR A 748 -43.34 -37.35 1.08
N VAL A 749 -42.46 -37.88 0.23
CA VAL A 749 -42.05 -39.30 0.23
C VAL A 749 -40.54 -39.39 -0.07
N GLU A 750 -39.82 -40.29 0.61
CA GLU A 750 -38.38 -40.57 0.41
C GLU A 750 -38.14 -41.62 -0.71
N PRO A 751 -36.97 -41.60 -1.39
CA PRO A 751 -36.60 -42.65 -2.35
C PRO A 751 -35.83 -43.81 -1.68
N THR A 752 -36.31 -45.04 -1.87
CA THR A 752 -35.66 -46.28 -1.36
C THR A 752 -34.62 -46.85 -2.34
N ILE A 753 -33.57 -47.48 -1.80
CA ILE A 753 -32.52 -48.20 -2.54
C ILE A 753 -33.02 -49.58 -3.03
N PRO A 754 -32.66 -50.02 -4.26
CA PRO A 754 -32.59 -51.44 -4.62
C PRO A 754 -31.13 -51.93 -4.78
N SER A 755 -30.87 -53.21 -4.50
CA SER A 755 -29.54 -53.83 -4.61
C SER A 755 -29.59 -55.29 -5.10
N THR A 756 -28.74 -55.64 -6.07
CA THR A 756 -28.43 -56.99 -6.58
C THR A 756 -27.24 -56.88 -7.57
N SER A 757 -26.43 -57.90 -7.91
CA SER A 757 -25.78 -59.01 -7.17
C SER A 757 -25.09 -59.96 -8.19
N GLY A 758 -23.81 -60.33 -7.99
CA GLY A 758 -23.04 -61.27 -8.85
C GLY A 758 -21.58 -60.82 -8.99
N GLN A 759 -20.58 -61.52 -8.44
CA GLN A 759 -19.88 -62.71 -8.97
C GLN A 759 -19.13 -62.44 -10.30
N GLN A 760 -17.86 -62.83 -10.51
CA GLN A 760 -16.77 -63.42 -9.68
C GLN A 760 -15.44 -63.20 -10.48
N GLU A 761 -14.18 -63.38 -10.05
CA GLU A 761 -13.49 -63.92 -8.85
C GLU A 761 -12.03 -63.37 -8.82
N GLY A 762 -11.18 -63.76 -7.85
CA GLY A 762 -9.71 -63.70 -7.98
C GLY A 762 -8.90 -63.16 -6.79
N GLN A 763 -8.28 -64.03 -6.01
CA GLN A 763 -7.24 -63.74 -4.99
C GLN A 763 -6.01 -64.63 -5.28
N PRO A 764 -4.77 -64.33 -4.79
CA PRO A 764 -4.44 -64.68 -3.39
C PRO A 764 -3.32 -63.87 -2.66
N THR A 765 -3.37 -63.91 -1.32
CA THR A 765 -2.25 -63.93 -0.31
C THR A 765 -1.16 -62.84 -0.26
N GLY A 766 -0.83 -62.36 0.96
CA GLY A 766 0.40 -61.55 1.17
C GLY A 766 0.66 -60.90 2.55
N GLU A 767 0.34 -61.53 3.70
CA GLU A 767 0.77 -61.03 5.04
C GLU A 767 1.97 -61.81 5.62
N PRO A 768 2.79 -61.16 6.47
CA PRO A 768 3.38 -61.83 7.64
C PRO A 768 3.22 -61.03 8.97
N THR A 769 3.36 -61.74 10.08
CA THR A 769 2.80 -61.36 11.41
C THR A 769 3.78 -60.69 12.40
N ILE A 770 3.21 -60.05 13.42
CA ILE A 770 3.82 -59.47 14.64
C ILE A 770 4.72 -60.46 15.42
N PRO A 771 5.53 -59.94 16.38
CA PRO A 771 5.39 -60.44 17.76
C PRO A 771 5.24 -59.32 18.83
N SER A 772 4.67 -59.68 19.98
CA SER A 772 4.14 -58.74 21.00
C SER A 772 4.57 -59.07 22.43
N THR A 773 4.69 -58.06 23.29
CA THR A 773 4.70 -58.17 24.78
C THR A 773 4.20 -56.87 25.45
N LEU A 774 3.79 -56.84 26.72
CA LEU A 774 2.79 -57.67 27.43
C LEU A 774 2.40 -56.91 28.73
N GLY A 775 1.11 -56.60 28.96
CA GLY A 775 0.64 -55.88 30.16
C GLY A 775 -0.87 -56.04 30.34
N LYS A 776 -1.36 -56.10 31.59
CA LYS A 776 -2.69 -56.65 31.94
C LYS A 776 -3.57 -55.69 32.75
N GLN A 777 -4.88 -55.71 32.43
CA GLN A 777 -6.04 -55.60 33.35
C GLN A 777 -6.16 -54.24 34.13
N GLU A 778 -7.32 -53.76 34.58
CA GLU A 778 -8.69 -54.31 34.62
C GLU A 778 -9.73 -53.16 34.66
N GLY A 779 -11.02 -53.46 34.46
CA GLY A 779 -12.13 -52.58 34.88
C GLY A 779 -13.03 -51.98 33.79
N GLN A 780 -14.26 -52.48 33.71
CA GLN A 780 -15.44 -51.83 33.11
C GLN A 780 -16.61 -52.03 34.11
N PRO A 781 -17.66 -51.18 34.13
CA PRO A 781 -18.76 -51.42 33.20
C PRO A 781 -19.49 -50.18 32.64
N THR A 782 -20.33 -50.49 31.66
CA THR A 782 -21.48 -49.77 31.06
C THR A 782 -22.61 -49.45 32.07
N VAL A 783 -23.69 -48.69 31.82
CA VAL A 783 -24.21 -47.70 30.81
C VAL A 783 -25.55 -47.17 31.41
N GLU A 784 -26.06 -45.97 31.05
CA GLU A 784 -27.48 -45.72 30.65
C GLU A 784 -27.88 -44.23 30.52
N THR A 785 -29.00 -44.04 29.81
CA THR A 785 -29.84 -42.86 29.51
C THR A 785 -30.19 -41.96 30.72
N THR A 786 -30.69 -40.71 30.56
CA THR A 786 -31.91 -40.32 29.81
C THR A 786 -32.01 -38.79 29.59
N ILE A 787 -32.83 -38.35 28.61
CA ILE A 787 -33.20 -36.93 28.37
C ILE A 787 -34.56 -36.63 29.05
N PRO A 788 -34.84 -35.40 29.49
CA PRO A 788 -36.00 -34.71 28.92
C PRO A 788 -35.75 -33.24 28.53
N ASN A 789 -36.64 -32.71 27.70
CA ASN A 789 -36.63 -31.36 27.13
C ASN A 789 -37.66 -30.45 27.86
N LEU A 790 -37.92 -29.22 27.34
CA LEU A 790 -38.88 -28.16 27.77
C LEU A 790 -38.22 -26.95 28.47
N ASP A 791 -38.66 -25.69 28.28
CA ASP A 791 -39.31 -25.02 27.12
C ASP A 791 -39.12 -23.48 27.26
N LYS A 792 -39.70 -22.68 26.35
CA LYS A 792 -39.60 -21.22 26.25
C LYS A 792 -40.32 -20.47 27.38
N GLN A 793 -39.85 -19.26 27.71
CA GLN A 793 -40.70 -18.05 27.76
C GLN A 793 -39.89 -16.74 27.77
N GLU A 794 -40.59 -15.61 27.56
CA GLU A 794 -40.05 -14.25 27.37
C GLU A 794 -40.23 -13.38 28.63
N ALA A 795 -39.37 -12.36 28.84
CA ALA A 795 -39.77 -11.04 29.38
C ALA A 795 -38.62 -10.02 29.55
N GLN A 796 -38.94 -8.76 29.27
CA GLN A 796 -38.35 -7.52 29.81
C GLN A 796 -39.55 -6.64 30.28
N PRO A 797 -39.39 -5.47 30.96
CA PRO A 797 -38.25 -4.93 31.73
C PRO A 797 -38.66 -4.42 33.15
N ASN A 798 -37.71 -3.92 33.94
CA ASN A 798 -37.83 -2.74 34.85
C ASN A 798 -36.39 -2.30 35.23
N ARG A 799 -35.94 -1.03 35.38
CA ARG A 799 -36.44 0.31 35.80
C ARG A 799 -36.25 0.62 37.30
N GLU A 800 -35.39 1.62 37.57
CA GLU A 800 -35.21 2.40 38.82
C GLU A 800 -34.75 1.60 40.09
N SER A 801 -33.97 2.13 41.04
CA SER A 801 -33.80 3.52 41.49
C SER A 801 -32.37 3.88 41.95
N THR A 802 -32.11 5.19 42.11
CA THR A 802 -30.93 5.78 42.79
C THR A 802 -31.04 5.77 44.32
N ILE A 803 -29.90 5.76 45.01
CA ILE A 803 -29.65 6.39 46.33
C ILE A 803 -28.17 6.79 46.42
N SER A 804 -27.86 7.85 47.16
CA SER A 804 -26.51 8.38 47.40
C SER A 804 -26.02 8.04 48.81
N ASP A 805 -24.71 8.15 49.06
CA ASP A 805 -24.16 9.19 49.94
C ASP A 805 -22.62 9.15 50.05
N ASN A 806 -22.06 10.21 50.64
CA ASN A 806 -20.62 10.48 50.74
C ASN A 806 -19.95 9.77 51.93
N LEU A 807 -18.63 9.65 51.91
CA LEU A 807 -17.77 9.98 53.05
C LEU A 807 -16.32 10.25 52.62
N ASP A 808 -15.47 10.65 53.57
CA ASP A 808 -14.42 11.65 53.35
C ASP A 808 -12.97 11.12 53.27
N LYS A 809 -12.08 12.01 52.79
CA LYS A 809 -10.60 12.06 52.82
C LYS A 809 -9.84 11.04 53.71
N GLN A 810 -8.67 10.57 53.25
CA GLN A 810 -7.36 11.13 53.65
C GLN A 810 -6.16 10.53 52.89
N GLU A 811 -5.06 11.29 52.81
CA GLU A 811 -3.76 10.88 52.26
C GLU A 811 -2.77 10.51 53.38
N ALA A 812 -1.81 9.63 53.08
CA ALA A 812 -0.54 9.54 53.81
C ALA A 812 0.55 8.90 52.92
N GLN A 813 1.79 9.37 53.03
CA GLN A 813 2.97 8.81 52.35
C GLN A 813 4.17 8.72 53.33
N PRO A 814 5.42 8.41 52.91
CA PRO A 814 6.19 7.29 53.46
C PRO A 814 7.13 7.64 54.62
N THR A 815 7.73 6.62 55.22
CA THR A 815 8.86 6.72 56.17
C THR A 815 10.02 5.80 55.74
N SER A 816 11.20 6.00 56.35
CA SER A 816 12.49 5.54 55.81
C SER A 816 13.49 5.01 56.85
N GLU A 817 14.45 4.21 56.35
CA GLU A 817 15.80 3.93 56.87
C GLU A 817 16.06 2.97 58.06
N SER A 818 17.26 2.37 57.95
CA SER A 818 18.19 1.85 58.98
C SER A 818 18.11 0.40 59.48
N THR A 819 19.20 -0.28 59.93
CA THR A 819 20.61 -0.49 59.42
C THR A 819 21.20 -1.72 60.19
N ILE A 820 22.35 -2.30 59.77
CA ILE A 820 23.24 -3.23 60.54
C ILE A 820 22.66 -4.66 60.69
N SER A 821 23.36 -5.82 60.67
CA SER A 821 24.75 -6.33 60.46
C SER A 821 24.66 -7.81 60.00
N ALA A 822 25.72 -8.62 59.78
CA ALA A 822 27.05 -8.50 59.14
C ALA A 822 27.75 -9.89 59.25
N ASN A 823 28.91 -10.07 58.58
CA ASN A 823 29.89 -11.18 58.75
C ASN A 823 29.48 -12.59 58.28
N LEU A 824 30.39 -13.51 57.89
CA LEU A 824 31.79 -13.52 57.36
C LEU A 824 31.96 -14.95 56.71
N ASP A 825 32.99 -15.37 55.96
CA ASP A 825 34.43 -15.12 56.06
C ASP A 825 35.23 -15.59 54.80
N GLN A 826 36.37 -14.93 54.52
CA GLN A 826 37.67 -15.45 53.99
C GLN A 826 37.78 -16.36 52.71
N GLN A 827 38.89 -16.40 51.94
CA GLN A 827 40.29 -15.91 52.08
C GLN A 827 40.81 -15.45 50.67
N GLU A 828 41.44 -14.27 50.49
CA GLU A 828 42.91 -13.99 50.38
C GLU A 828 43.63 -14.49 49.10
N ALA A 829 44.66 -13.85 48.50
CA ALA A 829 45.32 -12.52 48.55
C ALA A 829 46.16 -12.36 47.24
N GLN A 830 46.32 -11.23 46.53
CA GLN A 830 46.97 -9.92 46.83
C GLN A 830 48.50 -10.00 47.13
N PRO A 831 49.32 -8.94 46.90
CA PRO A 831 49.16 -7.68 46.13
C PRO A 831 50.15 -7.65 44.91
N ILE A 832 50.74 -6.60 44.30
CA ILE A 832 50.87 -5.12 44.48
C ILE A 832 51.07 -4.46 43.08
N GLY A 833 50.77 -3.16 42.87
CA GLY A 833 51.29 -2.36 41.74
C GLY A 833 50.68 -0.95 41.63
N GLN A 834 51.50 0.12 41.56
CA GLN A 834 51.06 1.53 41.56
C GLN A 834 50.99 2.15 40.14
N LEU A 835 50.35 3.34 40.05
CA LEU A 835 50.29 4.14 38.81
C LEU A 835 51.59 4.93 38.58
N GLU A 836 52.02 5.02 37.33
CA GLU A 836 52.81 6.13 36.79
C GLU A 836 52.25 6.57 35.41
N SER A 837 52.58 7.78 34.97
CA SER A 837 51.90 8.47 33.86
C SER A 837 52.84 8.99 32.77
N SER A 838 52.65 8.55 31.51
CA SER A 838 53.07 9.25 30.27
C SER A 838 52.77 8.40 29.01
N PRO A 839 52.74 8.99 27.80
CA PRO A 839 52.47 10.39 27.43
C PRO A 839 51.30 10.50 26.43
N ASP A 840 51.00 11.73 25.98
CA ASP A 840 50.04 11.99 24.90
C ASP A 840 50.30 11.20 23.61
N LYS A 841 49.21 10.81 22.93
CA LYS A 841 49.24 10.36 21.53
C LYS A 841 48.38 11.28 20.66
N PRO A 842 48.84 11.65 19.45
CA PRO A 842 48.17 12.65 18.64
C PRO A 842 46.77 12.22 18.20
N LYS A 843 45.87 13.20 18.07
CA LYS A 843 44.50 13.01 17.56
C LYS A 843 44.54 12.35 16.17
N ASP A 844 43.99 11.14 16.06
CA ASP A 844 43.91 10.43 14.78
C ASP A 844 43.02 11.21 13.80
N THR A 845 43.60 11.64 12.68
CA THR A 845 42.88 12.39 11.66
C THR A 845 42.12 11.42 10.78
N SER A 846 40.78 11.40 10.92
CA SER A 846 39.86 10.51 10.20
C SER A 846 40.12 10.52 8.69
N LYS A 847 40.90 9.53 8.21
CA LYS A 847 41.25 9.40 6.79
C LYS A 847 40.01 9.09 5.97
N MET A 848 39.52 10.11 5.26
CA MET A 848 38.34 10.06 4.42
C MET A 848 38.50 9.00 3.31
N ARG A 849 37.87 7.83 3.49
CA ARG A 849 38.01 6.69 2.58
C ARG A 849 37.19 6.90 1.31
N HIS A 850 37.85 7.36 0.25
CA HIS A 850 37.24 7.53 -1.06
C HIS A 850 36.92 6.16 -1.68
N ARG A 851 35.70 5.99 -2.21
CA ARG A 851 35.22 4.71 -2.75
C ARG A 851 35.19 4.72 -4.28
N VAL A 852 36.33 4.41 -4.89
CA VAL A 852 36.41 4.16 -6.34
C VAL A 852 35.54 2.96 -6.71
N SER A 853 34.82 3.05 -7.82
CA SER A 853 34.01 1.97 -8.39
C SER A 853 34.57 1.59 -9.76
N VAL A 854 34.62 0.30 -10.05
CA VAL A 854 35.26 -0.28 -11.25
C VAL A 854 34.18 -0.96 -12.10
N ARG A 855 34.24 -0.82 -13.43
CA ARG A 855 33.30 -1.47 -14.36
C ARG A 855 33.49 -2.99 -14.35
N ASP A 856 32.42 -3.77 -14.53
CA ASP A 856 32.44 -5.23 -14.37
C ASP A 856 33.42 -5.95 -15.30
N GLU A 857 33.63 -5.45 -16.52
CA GLU A 857 34.68 -5.92 -17.46
C GLU A 857 36.09 -5.81 -16.88
N ILE A 858 36.41 -4.69 -16.22
CA ILE A 858 37.72 -4.43 -15.60
C ILE A 858 37.83 -5.24 -14.29
N TYR A 859 36.75 -5.35 -13.52
CA TYR A 859 36.71 -6.17 -12.31
C TYR A 859 36.94 -7.66 -12.61
N THR A 860 36.42 -8.16 -13.73
CA THR A 860 36.62 -9.54 -14.18
C THR A 860 38.10 -9.80 -14.48
N LYS A 861 38.75 -8.93 -15.28
CA LYS A 861 40.19 -9.00 -15.57
C LYS A 861 41.06 -8.87 -14.31
N LEU A 862 40.72 -7.97 -13.39
CA LEU A 862 41.39 -7.85 -12.09
C LEU A 862 41.25 -9.11 -11.21
N LYS A 863 40.13 -9.86 -11.35
CA LYS A 863 39.88 -11.10 -10.60
C LYS A 863 40.60 -12.31 -11.21
N GLU A 864 40.83 -12.30 -12.52
CA GLU A 864 41.70 -13.27 -13.21
C GLU A 864 43.16 -13.02 -12.85
N GLU A 865 43.61 -11.77 -12.92
CA GLU A 865 44.99 -11.39 -12.58
C GLU A 865 45.29 -11.58 -11.07
N SER A 866 44.30 -11.36 -10.20
CA SER A 866 44.36 -11.69 -8.77
C SER A 866 44.64 -13.17 -8.52
N LYS A 867 44.03 -14.08 -9.30
CA LYS A 867 44.37 -15.50 -9.24
C LYS A 867 45.76 -15.78 -9.81
N ARG A 868 46.13 -15.13 -10.92
CA ARG A 868 47.42 -15.34 -11.61
C ARG A 868 48.62 -14.91 -10.78
N GLN A 869 48.51 -13.83 -10.00
CA GLN A 869 49.57 -13.33 -9.11
C GLN A 869 49.45 -13.79 -7.65
N GLY A 870 48.35 -14.46 -7.26
CA GLY A 870 48.07 -14.79 -5.86
C GLY A 870 47.76 -13.61 -4.94
N LYS A 871 47.68 -12.38 -5.48
CA LYS A 871 47.40 -11.15 -4.73
C LYS A 871 45.89 -10.89 -4.60
N PRO A 872 45.39 -10.31 -3.49
CA PRO A 872 44.00 -9.85 -3.40
C PRO A 872 43.65 -8.79 -4.45
N VAL A 873 42.44 -8.85 -5.03
CA VAL A 873 41.93 -7.87 -6.01
C VAL A 873 42.08 -6.42 -5.52
N VAL A 874 41.87 -6.16 -4.23
CA VAL A 874 41.99 -4.82 -3.63
C VAL A 874 43.44 -4.32 -3.65
N GLN A 875 44.43 -5.21 -3.48
CA GLN A 875 45.84 -4.86 -3.58
C GLN A 875 46.20 -4.50 -5.02
N LEU A 876 45.86 -5.35 -6.00
CA LEU A 876 46.11 -5.06 -7.42
C LEU A 876 45.46 -3.76 -7.90
N ALA A 877 44.22 -3.50 -7.47
CA ALA A 877 43.55 -2.23 -7.77
C ALA A 877 44.27 -1.02 -7.14
N THR A 878 44.83 -1.17 -5.94
CA THR A 878 45.60 -0.11 -5.27
C THR A 878 46.95 0.13 -5.94
N GLU A 879 47.68 -0.93 -6.29
CA GLU A 879 48.94 -0.88 -7.04
C GLU A 879 48.75 -0.20 -8.41
N ALA A 880 47.72 -0.59 -9.17
CA ALA A 880 47.41 -0.01 -10.47
C ALA A 880 46.97 1.47 -10.38
N ILE A 881 46.22 1.86 -9.36
CA ILE A 881 45.85 3.27 -9.11
C ILE A 881 47.09 4.10 -8.76
N ALA A 882 48.01 3.56 -7.94
CA ALA A 882 49.26 4.25 -7.61
C ALA A 882 50.15 4.45 -8.86
N GLU A 883 50.30 3.42 -9.71
CA GLU A 883 51.07 3.53 -10.95
C GLU A 883 50.43 4.52 -11.95
N TYR A 884 49.10 4.55 -12.04
CA TYR A 884 48.37 5.51 -12.87
C TYR A 884 48.55 6.95 -12.40
N LEU A 885 48.49 7.21 -11.09
CA LEU A 885 48.72 8.53 -10.51
C LEU A 885 50.19 9.00 -10.67
N GLU A 886 51.16 8.09 -10.58
CA GLU A 886 52.57 8.38 -10.90
C GLU A 886 52.78 8.71 -12.38
N LYS A 887 52.04 8.06 -13.30
CA LYS A 887 52.05 8.42 -14.73
C LYS A 887 51.42 9.79 -14.98
N ILE A 888 50.34 10.15 -14.28
CA ILE A 888 49.76 11.50 -14.35
C ILE A 888 50.79 12.54 -13.90
N ARG A 889 51.39 12.41 -12.71
CA ARG A 889 52.38 13.36 -12.19
C ARG A 889 53.56 13.56 -13.14
N LYS A 890 54.04 12.48 -13.77
CA LYS A 890 55.14 12.57 -14.75
C LYS A 890 54.74 13.28 -16.02
N ASN A 891 53.50 13.09 -16.50
CA ASN A 891 52.98 13.85 -17.64
C ASN A 891 52.74 15.33 -17.28
N GLU A 892 52.20 15.64 -16.09
CA GLU A 892 52.05 17.01 -15.60
C GLU A 892 53.40 17.74 -15.47
N SER A 893 54.46 17.02 -15.07
CA SER A 893 55.84 17.55 -15.04
C SER A 893 56.47 17.79 -16.42
N LEU A 894 55.80 17.40 -17.51
CA LEU A 894 56.20 17.63 -18.90
C LEU A 894 55.32 18.67 -19.62
N THR A 895 54.24 19.14 -19.00
CA THR A 895 53.29 20.09 -19.61
C THR A 895 53.36 21.52 -19.05
N THR A 896 54.28 21.81 -18.12
CA THR A 896 54.57 23.19 -17.68
C THR A 896 55.33 24.03 -18.71
N THR A 897 55.59 23.49 -19.90
CA THR A 897 56.05 24.23 -21.08
C THR A 897 55.19 23.90 -22.30
N ASN A 898 53.95 24.43 -22.35
CA ASN A 898 53.32 25.03 -23.54
C ASN A 898 51.85 25.38 -23.24
N GLU A 899 51.54 26.67 -23.16
CA GLU A 899 50.15 27.14 -23.28
C GLU A 899 49.71 27.04 -24.76
N THR A 900 48.64 26.29 -25.05
CA THR A 900 47.49 26.72 -25.90
C THR A 900 46.55 25.57 -26.26
N ASN A 901 45.26 25.90 -26.38
CA ASN A 901 44.18 25.15 -27.06
C ASN A 901 43.68 23.82 -26.47
N PHE A 902 42.61 23.96 -25.65
CA PHE A 902 41.47 23.05 -25.44
C PHE A 902 41.73 21.58 -25.00
#